data_AF-A0AAX6N0G0-F1
#
_entry.id   AF-A0AAX6N0G0-F1
#
_cell.length_a   1.000
_cell.length_b   1.000
_cell.length_c   1.000
_cell.angle_alpha   90.00
_cell.angle_beta   90.00
_cell.angle_gamma   90.00
#
_symmetry.space_group_name_H-M   'P 1'
#
loop_
_entity.id
_entity.type
_entity.pdbx_description
1 polymer ?
#
loop_
_entity_poly.entity_id
_entity_poly.type
_entity_poly.pdbx_seq_one_letter_code
_entity_poly.pdbx_strand_id
1 'polypeptide(L)'
;MEKRRWQGRLRRRNRNHNDDTASLGTKNNVVLTVVLTAITAYFLSAQWHAYQHPKHPSIIYQISPEDLKYGLTQCSLNKQRPVVDRNLAASRLATISTGIRTILHNATLIDGDGTVTPDCVIEMQGGIFTKVSKTAQASLESASPDDKVIDLQGRIVTPGLIEMHSHAGVRETPQLWATEDVTEISSPVTPWARAIDALKPHDQAIPVIASGGVTTSLVLTGAKNLISGEGVLIKMKRANSVNELLISTTESGGKPQRYLKMAMGENQKRQFQNVPGGPSTRLGESYWFRKAYDNARRVKQEQDRWCEAASTEKGLSSITSEYPRSLEWQTLVDVLRGDVRVNVHGYETEDMLAMFDHADEFGFNITALHHALHTNLIMDQLRDRGIAVAGFSDSWGDKKELYNVSSRLPAMIAEHGIPLALTRDHPAEHGQWLLYEAQIAHHFGLSAEGAISSVISVPARLLGLDNRLGFVKPGYDGDLVVWNRHPLQVGATPLEVFIDGNSVVRASDNLWRASESTSDLGKAPASRPSDTPESACIPGQSDIVIRGSRTSFIGEDGLRIEHPETGNITIVVRGGRVICAGESKCDAVVGQAIEDQIPSIEVRDGYILPGLTIVTRQHGLTEMRQEPSTSDGASTGDEYERPLSSRFGIKFDGIHLERSHRSGGQKAYADELLVLDDGAIVEPSAALHFTLGHEAKSFRTPSVTSQISRLRDLLTIDKHIHPIYEKASKGEIAVVTHTNNKDVIAHMIALKKETGAHIVIMGGSESHLLATELAEAEVPVIVAPFWGCEPLFWDARNCLPGPPLTDRLGPQVLIDAGVKVGISNWDDTNNHIRNSIWEASWVAGPGNRSLALDLVSKNVEDILRLPRSRDFVIYEGDPFEFGARVALIFEEGKVQRCYPDVD
;
A
#
# COMPACT_ATOMS: atom_id res chain seq x y z
N MET A 1 40.98 33.70 11.12
CA MET A 1 42.25 33.57 10.34
C MET A 1 41.83 33.12 8.95
N GLU A 2 42.08 33.76 7.81
CA GLU A 2 42.74 35.02 7.45
C GLU A 2 42.07 35.52 6.15
N LYS A 3 41.97 36.85 6.00
CA LYS A 3 41.33 37.60 4.91
C LYS A 3 42.15 37.57 3.61
N ARG A 4 41.51 37.75 2.44
CA ARG A 4 41.88 38.84 1.50
C ARG A 4 40.80 39.13 0.43
N ARG A 5 40.57 40.44 0.25
CA ARG A 5 39.62 41.20 -0.59
C ARG A 5 40.20 41.43 -2.00
N TRP A 6 39.42 41.29 -3.08
CA TRP A 6 38.78 42.33 -3.92
C TRP A 6 39.67 43.47 -4.48
N GLN A 7 39.69 43.62 -5.81
CA GLN A 7 39.60 44.83 -6.68
C GLN A 7 39.98 44.41 -8.14
N GLY A 8 39.43 44.86 -9.27
CA GLY A 8 38.45 45.90 -9.59
C GLY A 8 38.86 46.74 -10.83
N ARG A 9 38.29 46.40 -12.01
CA ARG A 9 37.85 47.29 -13.14
C ARG A 9 38.82 47.98 -14.15
N LEU A 10 38.50 47.69 -15.43
CA LEU A 10 38.25 48.56 -16.61
C LEU A 10 39.28 49.59 -17.17
N ARG A 11 39.65 49.33 -18.45
CA ARG A 11 39.77 50.24 -19.64
C ARG A 11 40.40 51.64 -19.47
N ARG A 12 41.45 51.91 -20.27
CA ARG A 12 41.48 53.01 -21.28
C ARG A 12 42.69 52.96 -22.24
N ARG A 13 42.40 53.32 -23.50
CA ARG A 13 43.27 53.56 -24.67
C ARG A 13 44.18 54.79 -24.50
N ASN A 14 45.39 54.79 -25.10
CA ASN A 14 45.73 55.57 -26.32
C ASN A 14 47.24 55.46 -26.73
N ARG A 15 47.47 55.26 -28.05
CA ARG A 15 48.42 55.90 -29.02
C ARG A 15 49.76 56.49 -28.52
N ASN A 16 50.90 56.54 -29.23
CA ASN A 16 51.40 56.19 -30.58
C ASN A 16 52.93 56.48 -30.59
N HIS A 17 53.72 55.78 -31.44
CA HIS A 17 55.01 56.12 -32.11
C HIS A 17 55.82 54.81 -32.26
N ASN A 18 56.47 54.42 -33.36
CA ASN A 18 56.65 54.96 -34.71
C ASN A 18 57.05 53.78 -35.64
N ASP A 19 56.85 53.98 -36.95
CA ASP A 19 57.30 53.14 -38.07
C ASP A 19 58.82 52.92 -38.10
N ASP A 20 59.28 51.73 -38.53
CA ASP A 20 60.10 51.57 -39.75
C ASP A 20 60.60 50.12 -40.00
N THR A 21 60.68 49.80 -41.29
CA THR A 21 61.32 48.65 -41.97
C THR A 21 60.48 47.42 -42.32
N ALA A 22 60.18 47.37 -43.61
CA ALA A 22 59.56 46.30 -44.37
C ALA A 22 60.58 45.27 -44.88
N SER A 23 60.03 44.14 -45.35
CA SER A 23 60.51 43.36 -46.50
C SER A 23 61.79 42.51 -46.33
N LEU A 24 61.59 41.19 -46.15
CA LEU A 24 62.24 40.12 -46.90
C LEU A 24 61.67 38.76 -46.47
N GLY A 25 61.06 37.98 -47.39
CA GLY A 25 60.88 36.53 -47.16
C GLY A 25 59.57 35.87 -47.57
N THR A 26 58.70 36.47 -48.39
CA THR A 26 57.48 35.83 -48.93
C THR A 26 57.72 34.67 -49.91
N LYS A 27 58.96 34.18 -50.07
CA LYS A 27 59.28 33.01 -50.91
C LYS A 27 59.30 31.67 -50.17
N ASN A 28 59.45 31.65 -48.84
CA ASN A 28 59.52 30.39 -48.09
C ASN A 28 58.15 29.79 -47.75
N ASN A 29 57.09 30.62 -47.66
CA ASN A 29 55.75 30.13 -47.34
C ASN A 29 55.04 29.45 -48.52
N VAL A 30 55.34 29.83 -49.77
CA VAL A 30 54.77 29.16 -50.95
C VAL A 30 55.37 27.77 -51.14
N VAL A 31 56.69 27.63 -50.96
CA VAL A 31 57.36 26.31 -51.05
C VAL A 31 56.88 25.38 -49.93
N LEU A 32 56.75 25.88 -48.70
CA LEU A 32 56.26 25.09 -47.57
C LEU A 32 54.81 24.63 -47.80
N THR A 33 53.96 25.52 -48.34
CA THR A 33 52.55 25.19 -48.63
C THR A 33 52.43 24.18 -49.77
N VAL A 34 53.23 24.31 -50.84
CA VAL A 34 53.25 23.36 -51.97
C VAL A 34 53.75 21.98 -51.52
N VAL A 35 54.81 21.92 -50.71
CA VAL A 35 55.34 20.67 -50.15
C VAL A 35 54.33 20.00 -49.22
N LEU A 36 53.68 20.76 -48.34
CA LEU A 36 52.61 20.23 -47.47
C LEU A 36 51.42 19.71 -48.28
N THR A 37 50.96 20.42 -49.32
CA THR A 37 49.87 19.92 -50.17
C THR A 37 50.26 18.68 -50.96
N ALA A 38 51.51 18.58 -51.44
CA ALA A 38 51.99 17.39 -52.14
C ALA A 38 52.13 16.18 -51.21
N ILE A 39 52.60 16.39 -49.98
CA ILE A 39 52.65 15.35 -48.95
C ILE A 39 51.24 14.89 -48.58
N THR A 40 50.30 15.82 -48.38
CA THR A 40 48.91 15.49 -48.03
C THR A 40 48.21 14.75 -49.18
N ALA A 41 48.42 15.16 -50.43
CA ALA A 41 47.92 14.46 -51.61
C ALA A 41 48.55 13.08 -51.77
N TYR A 42 49.84 12.93 -51.49
CA TYR A 42 50.53 11.63 -51.49
C TYR A 42 49.95 10.70 -50.42
N PHE A 43 49.76 11.17 -49.18
CA PHE A 43 49.14 10.39 -48.11
C PHE A 43 47.68 10.04 -48.40
N LEU A 44 46.90 10.95 -49.00
CA LEU A 44 45.52 10.66 -49.42
C LEU A 44 45.48 9.67 -50.60
N SER A 45 46.43 9.75 -51.54
CA SER A 45 46.53 8.78 -52.65
C SER A 45 47.04 7.41 -52.19
N ALA A 46 47.96 7.38 -51.23
CA ALA A 46 48.49 6.15 -50.62
C ALA A 46 47.44 5.51 -49.72
N GLN A 47 46.63 6.29 -49.00
CA GLN A 47 45.44 5.79 -48.30
C GLN A 47 44.40 5.29 -49.30
N TRP A 48 44.14 5.99 -50.41
CA TRP A 48 43.18 5.54 -51.42
C TRP A 48 43.64 4.25 -52.15
N HIS A 49 44.95 4.10 -52.42
CA HIS A 49 45.51 2.87 -52.99
C HIS A 49 45.62 1.73 -51.96
N ALA A 50 45.83 2.05 -50.67
CA ALA A 50 45.71 1.06 -49.59
C ALA A 50 44.24 0.67 -49.29
N TYR A 51 43.27 1.52 -49.66
CA TYR A 51 41.83 1.27 -49.56
C TYR A 51 41.24 0.56 -50.79
N GLN A 52 42.03 0.35 -51.86
CA GLN A 52 41.70 -0.66 -52.85
C GLN A 52 42.01 -2.03 -52.24
N HIS A 53 41.05 -2.51 -51.45
CA HIS A 53 41.02 -3.87 -50.95
C HIS A 53 41.41 -4.85 -52.07
N PRO A 54 42.30 -5.85 -51.84
CA PRO A 54 42.21 -7.04 -52.65
C PRO A 54 40.75 -7.50 -52.56
N LYS A 55 40.12 -7.83 -53.69
CA LYS A 55 38.82 -8.52 -53.68
C LYS A 55 39.03 -9.76 -52.82
N HIS A 56 38.69 -9.67 -51.53
CA HIS A 56 38.56 -10.83 -50.69
C HIS A 56 37.59 -11.73 -51.44
N PRO A 57 37.91 -13.04 -51.64
CA PRO A 57 36.89 -13.95 -52.13
C PRO A 57 35.67 -13.71 -51.25
N SER A 58 34.52 -13.47 -51.87
CA SER A 58 33.25 -13.38 -51.17
C SER A 58 33.07 -14.70 -50.44
N ILE A 59 33.52 -14.76 -49.18
CA ILE A 59 33.29 -15.88 -48.29
C ILE A 59 31.78 -15.89 -48.14
N ILE A 60 31.13 -16.83 -48.81
CA ILE A 60 29.73 -17.12 -48.58
C ILE A 60 29.71 -17.68 -47.16
N TYR A 61 29.38 -16.83 -46.18
CA TYR A 61 29.12 -17.28 -44.83
C TYR A 61 27.89 -18.18 -44.91
N GLN A 62 28.11 -19.49 -44.85
CA GLN A 62 27.05 -20.45 -44.65
C GLN A 62 26.67 -20.41 -43.17
N ILE A 63 25.38 -20.25 -42.88
CA ILE A 63 24.84 -20.37 -41.52
C ILE A 63 25.20 -21.75 -40.96
N SER A 64 25.56 -21.83 -39.68
CA SER A 64 25.83 -23.13 -39.05
C SER A 64 24.54 -23.97 -38.98
N PRO A 65 24.61 -25.31 -39.04
CA PRO A 65 23.45 -26.17 -38.82
C PRO A 65 22.74 -25.89 -37.49
N GLU A 66 23.50 -25.56 -36.43
CA GLU A 66 22.99 -25.22 -35.11
C GLU A 66 22.17 -23.93 -35.12
N ASP A 67 22.69 -22.87 -35.74
CA ASP A 67 22.00 -21.57 -35.82
C ASP A 67 20.76 -21.65 -36.70
N LEU A 68 20.83 -22.41 -37.80
CA LEU A 68 19.66 -22.68 -38.65
C LEU A 68 18.58 -23.43 -37.86
N LYS A 69 18.96 -24.49 -37.13
CA LYS A 69 18.05 -25.26 -36.28
C LYS A 69 17.44 -24.39 -35.18
N TYR A 70 18.24 -23.54 -34.55
CA TYR A 70 17.76 -22.59 -33.55
C TYR A 70 16.72 -21.64 -34.15
N GLY A 71 17.02 -21.01 -35.29
CA GLY A 71 16.10 -20.10 -35.95
C GLY A 71 14.80 -20.77 -36.38
N LEU A 72 14.86 -21.98 -36.95
CA LEU A 72 13.66 -22.78 -37.27
C LEU A 72 12.82 -23.09 -36.02
N THR A 73 13.47 -23.37 -34.90
CA THR A 73 12.79 -23.58 -33.60
C THR A 73 12.10 -22.30 -33.15
N GLN A 74 12.75 -21.14 -33.23
CA GLN A 74 12.13 -19.85 -32.91
C GLN A 74 10.94 -19.54 -33.82
N CYS A 75 11.03 -19.84 -35.12
CA CYS A 75 9.91 -19.68 -36.05
C CYS A 75 8.70 -20.56 -35.71
N SER A 76 8.94 -21.77 -35.21
CA SER A 76 7.88 -22.62 -34.68
C SER A 76 7.25 -22.01 -33.42
N LEU A 77 8.09 -21.59 -32.47
CA LEU A 77 7.63 -20.94 -31.24
C LEU A 77 6.85 -19.64 -31.52
N ASN A 78 7.26 -18.82 -32.49
CA ASN A 78 6.55 -17.59 -32.87
C ASN A 78 5.08 -17.80 -33.30
N LYS A 79 4.72 -19.03 -33.70
CA LYS A 79 3.36 -19.42 -34.08
C LYS A 79 2.53 -19.96 -32.91
N GLN A 80 3.16 -20.27 -31.79
CA GLN A 80 2.49 -20.71 -30.57
C GLN A 80 2.04 -19.52 -29.74
N ARG A 81 1.03 -19.71 -28.90
CA ARG A 81 0.53 -18.74 -27.93
C ARG A 81 0.46 -19.37 -26.53
N PRO A 82 0.50 -18.57 -25.45
CA PRO A 82 0.11 -19.05 -24.14
C PRO A 82 -1.34 -19.55 -24.17
N VAL A 83 -1.60 -20.69 -23.51
CA VAL A 83 -2.94 -21.29 -23.42
C VAL A 83 -3.22 -21.71 -21.98
N VAL A 84 -4.48 -21.57 -21.56
CA VAL A 84 -4.95 -22.07 -20.27
C VAL A 84 -5.44 -23.51 -20.46
N ASP A 85 -4.80 -24.49 -19.82
CA ASP A 85 -5.25 -25.88 -19.88
C ASP A 85 -6.54 -26.08 -19.08
N ARG A 86 -7.67 -26.13 -19.78
CA ARG A 86 -8.99 -26.36 -19.18
C ARG A 86 -9.22 -27.81 -18.73
N ASN A 87 -8.35 -28.75 -19.13
CA ASN A 87 -8.41 -30.14 -18.71
C ASN A 87 -7.46 -30.47 -17.54
N LEU A 88 -6.69 -29.48 -17.06
CA LEU A 88 -5.68 -29.66 -16.01
C LEU A 88 -6.23 -30.36 -14.77
N ALA A 89 -7.39 -29.93 -14.28
CA ALA A 89 -8.05 -30.51 -13.11
C ALA A 89 -8.37 -31.99 -13.30
N ALA A 90 -8.94 -32.37 -14.46
CA ALA A 90 -9.27 -33.76 -14.76
C ALA A 90 -8.00 -34.64 -14.89
N SER A 91 -6.97 -34.13 -15.55
CA SER A 91 -5.67 -34.83 -15.70
C SER A 91 -5.00 -35.07 -14.35
N ARG A 92 -5.07 -34.11 -13.43
CA ARG A 92 -4.54 -34.22 -12.07
C ARG A 92 -5.30 -35.25 -11.24
N LEU A 93 -6.63 -35.25 -11.31
CA LEU A 93 -7.48 -36.23 -10.60
C LEU A 93 -7.30 -37.66 -11.13
N ALA A 94 -6.95 -37.83 -12.41
CA ALA A 94 -6.67 -39.15 -12.99
C ALA A 94 -5.33 -39.74 -12.53
N THR A 95 -4.43 -38.91 -12.00
CA THR A 95 -3.14 -39.35 -11.46
C THR A 95 -3.32 -39.71 -9.99
N ILE A 96 -2.68 -40.80 -9.52
CA ILE A 96 -2.77 -41.21 -8.11
C ILE A 96 -2.17 -40.11 -7.22
N SER A 97 -3.01 -39.43 -6.44
CA SER A 97 -2.56 -38.48 -5.42
C SER A 97 -1.79 -39.22 -4.32
N THR A 98 -0.52 -38.90 -4.16
CA THR A 98 0.32 -39.44 -3.08
C THR A 98 0.37 -38.47 -1.89
N GLY A 99 0.72 -38.97 -0.71
CA GLY A 99 0.82 -38.17 0.52
C GLY A 99 -0.39 -38.32 1.45
N ILE A 100 -0.32 -37.64 2.59
CA ILE A 100 -1.36 -37.68 3.64
C ILE A 100 -2.62 -37.00 3.12
N ARG A 101 -3.75 -37.69 3.21
CA ARG A 101 -5.06 -37.10 2.91
C ARG A 101 -5.51 -36.28 4.10
N THR A 102 -5.84 -35.01 3.86
CA THR A 102 -6.42 -34.09 4.85
C THR A 102 -7.90 -33.92 4.56
N ILE A 103 -8.75 -34.11 5.56
CA ILE A 103 -10.21 -34.00 5.47
C ILE A 103 -10.65 -32.90 6.43
N LEU A 104 -11.19 -31.82 5.89
CA LEU A 104 -11.82 -30.74 6.65
C LEU A 104 -13.34 -30.96 6.61
N HIS A 105 -13.99 -31.11 7.75
CA HIS A 105 -15.44 -31.29 7.81
C HIS A 105 -16.11 -30.22 8.65
N ASN A 106 -17.44 -30.09 8.48
CA ASN A 106 -18.25 -29.06 9.14
C ASN A 106 -17.75 -27.63 8.82
N ALA A 107 -17.47 -27.38 7.55
CA ALA A 107 -16.96 -26.10 7.07
C ALA A 107 -18.08 -25.25 6.45
N THR A 108 -18.05 -23.94 6.64
CA THR A 108 -18.85 -22.99 5.85
C THR A 108 -17.98 -22.41 4.74
N LEU A 109 -18.11 -22.94 3.52
CA LEU A 109 -17.31 -22.50 2.37
C LEU A 109 -17.90 -21.22 1.77
N ILE A 110 -17.14 -20.14 1.75
CA ILE A 110 -17.35 -19.00 0.86
C ILE A 110 -16.42 -19.22 -0.34
N ASP A 111 -16.97 -19.70 -1.46
CA ASP A 111 -16.16 -19.99 -2.66
C ASP A 111 -15.75 -18.68 -3.38
N GLY A 112 -14.92 -18.79 -4.42
CA GLY A 112 -14.30 -17.62 -5.05
C GLY A 112 -15.23 -16.59 -5.70
N ASP A 113 -16.49 -16.93 -5.93
CA ASP A 113 -17.53 -16.01 -6.42
C ASP A 113 -18.41 -15.44 -5.29
N GLY A 114 -18.09 -15.73 -4.03
CA GLY A 114 -18.86 -15.32 -2.85
C GLY A 114 -19.98 -16.29 -2.47
N THR A 115 -20.20 -17.38 -3.23
CA THR A 115 -21.24 -18.36 -2.91
C THR A 115 -20.95 -19.04 -1.57
N VAL A 116 -21.93 -18.98 -0.66
CA VAL A 116 -21.85 -19.61 0.66
C VAL A 116 -22.46 -21.01 0.64
N THR A 117 -21.68 -22.01 1.05
CA THR A 117 -22.12 -23.40 1.20
C THR A 117 -21.83 -23.87 2.63
N PRO A 118 -22.85 -24.08 3.49
CA PRO A 118 -22.65 -24.60 4.84
C PRO A 118 -22.39 -26.11 4.85
N ASP A 119 -21.90 -26.63 5.98
CA ASP A 119 -21.72 -28.06 6.26
C ASP A 119 -20.92 -28.83 5.18
N CYS A 120 -19.89 -28.19 4.64
CA CYS A 120 -19.04 -28.77 3.61
C CYS A 120 -18.01 -29.75 4.18
N VAL A 121 -17.64 -30.73 3.36
CA VAL A 121 -16.46 -31.57 3.53
C VAL A 121 -15.51 -31.31 2.37
N ILE A 122 -14.27 -30.95 2.69
CA ILE A 122 -13.19 -30.66 1.74
C ILE A 122 -12.08 -31.67 1.96
N GLU A 123 -11.73 -32.43 0.93
CA GLU A 123 -10.62 -33.38 0.94
C GLU A 123 -9.45 -32.85 0.10
N MET A 124 -8.24 -32.90 0.65
CA MET A 124 -6.99 -32.55 -0.04
C MET A 124 -6.00 -33.71 0.03
N GLN A 125 -5.35 -34.02 -1.08
CA GLN A 125 -4.26 -35.01 -1.14
C GLN A 125 -3.36 -34.73 -2.35
N GLY A 126 -2.05 -34.94 -2.22
CA GLY A 126 -1.10 -34.68 -3.31
C GLY A 126 -1.07 -33.21 -3.76
N GLY A 127 -1.42 -32.30 -2.87
CA GLY A 127 -1.43 -30.85 -3.08
C GLY A 127 -2.59 -30.29 -3.91
N ILE A 128 -3.62 -31.10 -4.17
CA ILE A 128 -4.86 -30.67 -4.82
C ILE A 128 -6.07 -30.97 -3.93
N PHE A 129 -7.19 -30.28 -4.19
CA PHE A 129 -8.49 -30.74 -3.70
C PHE A 129 -8.90 -32.00 -4.47
N THR A 130 -9.21 -33.09 -3.77
CA THR A 130 -9.68 -34.35 -4.40
C THR A 130 -11.20 -34.47 -4.38
N LYS A 131 -11.86 -33.85 -3.39
CA LYS A 131 -13.32 -33.87 -3.24
C LYS A 131 -13.80 -32.64 -2.46
N VAL A 132 -14.97 -32.13 -2.87
CA VAL A 132 -15.67 -31.03 -2.20
C VAL A 132 -17.15 -31.39 -2.18
N SER A 133 -17.75 -31.58 -1.01
CA SER A 133 -19.19 -31.82 -0.91
C SER A 133 -19.96 -30.51 -0.96
N LYS A 134 -21.17 -30.55 -1.55
CA LYS A 134 -22.11 -29.41 -1.58
C LYS A 134 -23.29 -29.58 -0.61
N THR A 135 -23.27 -30.62 0.23
CA THR A 135 -24.37 -30.96 1.14
C THR A 135 -23.84 -31.62 2.41
N ALA A 136 -24.51 -31.35 3.54
CA ALA A 136 -24.21 -31.83 4.90
C ALA A 136 -24.11 -33.37 5.08
N GLN A 137 -24.54 -34.17 4.09
CA GLN A 137 -24.62 -35.64 4.18
C GLN A 137 -23.39 -36.39 3.65
N ALA A 138 -22.29 -35.72 3.27
CA ALA A 138 -21.07 -36.41 2.89
C ALA A 138 -20.41 -37.01 4.15
N SER A 139 -20.65 -38.30 4.40
CA SER A 139 -20.24 -38.94 5.64
C SER A 139 -18.71 -39.07 5.76
N LEU A 140 -18.21 -38.78 6.98
CA LEU A 140 -16.86 -39.11 7.47
C LEU A 140 -16.56 -40.62 7.48
N GLU A 141 -17.54 -41.46 7.12
CA GLU A 141 -17.52 -42.92 7.23
C GLU A 141 -16.41 -43.61 6.42
N SER A 142 -15.73 -42.90 5.51
CA SER A 142 -14.61 -43.40 4.71
C SER A 142 -13.21 -42.93 5.15
N ALA A 143 -13.08 -42.31 6.33
CA ALA A 143 -11.79 -41.89 6.85
C ALA A 143 -10.96 -43.10 7.34
N SER A 144 -9.72 -43.21 6.86
CA SER A 144 -8.70 -44.15 7.31
C SER A 144 -7.99 -43.59 8.56
N PRO A 145 -7.44 -44.43 9.46
CA PRO A 145 -6.61 -43.97 10.57
C PRO A 145 -5.41 -43.09 10.17
N ASP A 146 -4.92 -43.20 8.93
CA ASP A 146 -3.81 -42.40 8.41
C ASP A 146 -4.22 -41.01 7.88
N ASP A 147 -5.52 -40.72 7.83
CA ASP A 147 -6.02 -39.42 7.37
C ASP A 147 -5.90 -38.35 8.47
N LYS A 148 -5.54 -37.13 8.07
CA LYS A 148 -5.62 -35.95 8.94
C LYS A 148 -7.05 -35.39 8.88
N VAL A 149 -7.89 -35.74 9.84
CA VAL A 149 -9.26 -35.22 9.96
C VAL A 149 -9.30 -33.99 10.86
N ILE A 150 -9.91 -32.90 10.40
CA ILE A 150 -10.06 -31.64 11.15
C ILE A 150 -11.54 -31.22 11.14
N ASP A 151 -12.13 -31.12 12.32
CA ASP A 151 -13.46 -30.55 12.52
C ASP A 151 -13.36 -29.02 12.59
N LEU A 152 -13.99 -28.34 11.63
CA LEU A 152 -14.00 -26.87 11.60
C LEU A 152 -15.12 -26.26 12.44
N GLN A 153 -16.07 -27.06 12.95
CA GLN A 153 -17.16 -26.61 13.84
C GLN A 153 -17.98 -25.43 13.27
N GLY A 154 -18.28 -25.47 11.97
CA GLY A 154 -19.02 -24.44 11.25
C GLY A 154 -18.17 -23.26 10.76
N ARG A 155 -16.88 -23.21 11.08
CA ARG A 155 -15.99 -22.09 10.71
C ARG A 155 -15.95 -21.85 9.21
N ILE A 156 -15.73 -20.58 8.86
CA ILE A 156 -15.66 -20.14 7.48
C ILE A 156 -14.34 -20.57 6.85
N VAL A 157 -14.42 -21.04 5.61
CA VAL A 157 -13.28 -21.30 4.75
C VAL A 157 -13.43 -20.57 3.42
N THR A 158 -12.32 -20.09 2.87
CA THR A 158 -12.23 -19.49 1.53
C THR A 158 -11.13 -20.16 0.72
N PRO A 159 -11.13 -20.06 -0.63
CA PRO A 159 -9.90 -20.23 -1.38
C PRO A 159 -8.79 -19.30 -0.86
N GLY A 160 -7.54 -19.66 -1.11
CA GLY A 160 -6.39 -18.77 -0.88
C GLY A 160 -6.55 -17.42 -1.58
N LEU A 161 -6.20 -16.32 -0.89
CA LEU A 161 -6.22 -14.98 -1.47
C LEU A 161 -5.09 -14.82 -2.48
N ILE A 162 -5.29 -13.99 -3.50
CA ILE A 162 -4.36 -13.80 -4.62
C ILE A 162 -4.07 -12.30 -4.80
N GLU A 163 -2.82 -11.92 -4.60
CA GLU A 163 -2.36 -10.55 -4.83
C GLU A 163 -1.75 -10.42 -6.23
N MET A 164 -2.45 -9.78 -7.17
CA MET A 164 -1.95 -9.64 -8.54
C MET A 164 -0.94 -8.49 -8.74
N HIS A 165 -0.60 -7.75 -7.68
CA HIS A 165 0.43 -6.71 -7.72
C HIS A 165 1.17 -6.66 -6.38
N SER A 166 2.36 -7.25 -6.35
CA SER A 166 3.22 -7.28 -5.16
C SER A 166 4.69 -7.05 -5.54
N HIS A 167 5.51 -6.65 -4.58
CA HIS A 167 6.97 -6.61 -4.66
C HIS A 167 7.66 -7.53 -3.64
N ALA A 168 6.90 -8.43 -3.01
CA ALA A 168 7.42 -9.41 -2.05
C ALA A 168 8.57 -10.23 -2.65
N GLY A 169 9.64 -10.44 -1.87
CA GLY A 169 10.82 -11.19 -2.30
C GLY A 169 11.79 -10.40 -3.18
N VAL A 170 11.37 -9.37 -3.92
CA VAL A 170 12.31 -8.46 -4.64
C VAL A 170 12.63 -7.20 -3.82
N ARG A 171 11.74 -6.85 -2.89
CA ARG A 171 11.92 -5.81 -1.87
C ARG A 171 12.01 -6.43 -0.47
N GLU A 172 13.12 -7.12 -0.21
CA GLU A 172 13.30 -7.91 1.01
C GLU A 172 13.12 -7.09 2.30
N THR A 173 12.52 -7.72 3.31
CA THR A 173 12.36 -7.17 4.66
C THR A 173 13.42 -7.72 5.64
N PRO A 174 14.10 -6.88 6.45
CA PRO A 174 14.04 -5.42 6.44
C PRO A 174 14.67 -4.80 5.18
N GLN A 175 14.13 -3.66 4.75
CA GLN A 175 14.64 -2.96 3.59
C GLN A 175 15.98 -2.33 3.90
N LEU A 176 16.97 -2.72 3.10
CA LEU A 176 18.31 -2.16 3.12
C LEU A 176 18.64 -1.69 1.71
N TRP A 177 19.48 -0.67 1.60
CA TRP A 177 19.92 -0.15 0.30
C TRP A 177 20.53 -1.24 -0.61
N ALA A 178 21.16 -2.25 -0.01
CA ALA A 178 21.84 -3.33 -0.72
C ALA A 178 20.91 -4.47 -1.17
N THR A 179 19.65 -4.49 -0.70
CA THR A 179 18.65 -5.54 -1.00
C THR A 179 17.46 -5.02 -1.81
N GLU A 180 17.47 -3.73 -2.16
CA GLU A 180 16.46 -3.07 -2.99
C GLU A 180 16.67 -3.40 -4.47
N ASP A 181 15.95 -4.40 -4.98
CA ASP A 181 16.05 -4.87 -6.37
C ASP A 181 14.72 -4.76 -7.14
N VAL A 182 13.80 -3.91 -6.70
CA VAL A 182 12.46 -3.81 -7.31
C VAL A 182 12.49 -3.16 -8.68
N THR A 183 13.37 -2.20 -8.91
CA THR A 183 13.44 -1.45 -10.17
C THR A 183 14.87 -1.11 -10.57
N GLU A 184 15.27 -1.53 -11.77
CA GLU A 184 16.55 -1.18 -12.39
C GLU A 184 16.48 0.24 -13.01
N ILE A 185 17.02 1.23 -12.31
CA ILE A 185 16.89 2.66 -12.66
C ILE A 185 17.99 3.19 -13.61
N SER A 186 18.79 2.33 -14.23
CA SER A 186 19.80 2.74 -15.23
C SER A 186 19.20 3.30 -16.53
N SER A 187 17.93 3.03 -16.84
CA SER A 187 17.22 3.50 -18.03
C SER A 187 15.72 3.62 -17.76
N PRO A 188 14.98 4.54 -18.40
CA PRO A 188 13.51 4.59 -18.31
C PRO A 188 12.81 3.37 -18.91
N VAL A 189 13.53 2.59 -19.73
CA VAL A 189 13.00 1.44 -20.47
C VAL A 189 13.96 0.27 -20.27
N THR A 190 13.50 -0.73 -19.49
CA THR A 190 14.25 -1.95 -19.12
C THR A 190 13.41 -3.23 -19.31
N PRO A 191 12.77 -3.46 -20.48
CA PRO A 191 11.93 -4.64 -20.73
C PRO A 191 12.66 -6.00 -20.59
N TRP A 192 13.99 -5.98 -20.59
CA TRP A 192 14.86 -7.14 -20.40
C TRP A 192 15.04 -7.54 -18.93
N ALA A 193 14.67 -6.68 -17.97
CA ALA A 193 14.73 -7.01 -16.55
C ALA A 193 13.64 -8.04 -16.18
N ARG A 194 13.90 -8.87 -15.17
CA ARG A 194 12.97 -9.91 -14.72
C ARG A 194 13.01 -10.03 -13.20
N ALA A 195 11.84 -9.98 -12.55
CA ALA A 195 11.72 -10.12 -11.10
C ALA A 195 12.31 -11.44 -10.57
N ILE A 196 12.23 -12.52 -11.35
CA ILE A 196 12.78 -13.83 -11.00
C ILE A 196 14.30 -13.79 -10.72
N ASP A 197 15.04 -12.89 -11.37
CA ASP A 197 16.49 -12.79 -11.23
C ASP A 197 16.91 -12.15 -9.89
N ALA A 198 15.98 -11.48 -9.21
CA ALA A 198 16.20 -10.76 -7.97
C ALA A 198 15.37 -11.28 -6.79
N LEU A 199 14.59 -12.35 -6.98
CA LEU A 199 13.69 -12.89 -5.97
C LEU A 199 14.48 -13.59 -4.85
N LYS A 200 14.24 -13.18 -3.59
CA LYS A 200 14.81 -13.79 -2.38
C LYS A 200 13.80 -14.80 -1.80
N PRO A 201 14.04 -16.12 -1.91
CA PRO A 201 13.11 -17.12 -1.38
C PRO A 201 13.04 -17.15 0.16
N HIS A 202 13.98 -16.48 0.82
CA HIS A 202 14.10 -16.42 2.27
C HIS A 202 13.56 -15.12 2.88
N ASP A 203 12.99 -14.22 2.06
CA ASP A 203 12.40 -12.98 2.54
C ASP A 203 11.37 -13.27 3.63
N GLN A 204 11.51 -12.59 4.76
CA GLN A 204 10.65 -12.77 5.93
C GLN A 204 9.21 -12.30 5.66
N ALA A 205 9.02 -11.41 4.68
CA ALA A 205 7.70 -10.95 4.28
C ALA A 205 6.83 -12.07 3.70
N ILE A 206 7.42 -13.05 2.98
CA ILE A 206 6.66 -14.14 2.33
C ILE A 206 5.78 -14.90 3.33
N PRO A 207 6.31 -15.50 4.43
CA PRO A 207 5.47 -16.18 5.41
C PRO A 207 4.57 -15.23 6.22
N VAL A 208 4.94 -13.95 6.38
CA VAL A 208 4.09 -12.95 7.05
C VAL A 208 2.86 -12.64 6.20
N ILE A 209 3.03 -12.38 4.91
CA ILE A 209 1.94 -12.17 3.95
C ILE A 209 1.05 -13.41 3.87
N ALA A 210 1.66 -14.60 3.84
CA ALA A 210 0.94 -15.87 3.85
C ALA A 210 0.02 -16.03 5.06
N SER A 211 0.43 -15.51 6.22
CA SER A 211 -0.37 -15.56 7.45
C SER A 211 -1.63 -14.71 7.40
N GLY A 212 -1.72 -13.79 6.44
CA GLY A 212 -2.92 -13.03 6.10
C GLY A 212 -3.90 -13.76 5.17
N GLY A 213 -3.56 -14.99 4.76
CA GLY A 213 -4.38 -15.82 3.86
C GLY A 213 -4.02 -15.68 2.37
N VAL A 214 -3.01 -14.86 2.04
CA VAL A 214 -2.50 -14.73 0.66
C VAL A 214 -1.67 -15.96 0.31
N THR A 215 -2.10 -16.76 -0.66
CA THR A 215 -1.37 -17.97 -1.07
C THR A 215 -0.59 -17.79 -2.35
N THR A 216 -0.95 -16.79 -3.17
CA THR A 216 -0.33 -16.53 -4.47
C THR A 216 -0.13 -15.03 -4.69
N SER A 217 1.04 -14.66 -5.20
CA SER A 217 1.30 -13.28 -5.63
C SER A 217 1.92 -13.23 -7.02
N LEU A 218 1.51 -12.24 -7.83
CA LEU A 218 2.29 -11.79 -8.98
C LEU A 218 3.28 -10.74 -8.49
N VAL A 219 4.55 -11.15 -8.38
CA VAL A 219 5.66 -10.28 -8.03
C VAL A 219 6.09 -9.51 -9.27
N LEU A 220 5.90 -8.19 -9.25
CA LEU A 220 6.22 -7.29 -10.35
C LEU A 220 7.47 -6.49 -10.05
N THR A 221 8.12 -6.02 -11.12
CA THR A 221 9.04 -4.89 -11.01
C THR A 221 8.25 -3.60 -10.67
N GLY A 222 8.95 -2.58 -10.20
CA GLY A 222 8.32 -1.36 -9.71
C GLY A 222 7.84 -0.40 -10.81
N ALA A 223 7.47 0.80 -10.38
CA ALA A 223 6.92 1.84 -11.25
C ALA A 223 7.87 3.03 -11.46
N LYS A 224 9.17 2.91 -11.13
CA LYS A 224 10.12 4.01 -11.39
C LYS A 224 10.44 4.16 -12.88
N ASN A 225 10.22 3.11 -13.69
CA ASN A 225 10.48 3.05 -15.13
C ASN A 225 9.18 3.05 -15.93
N LEU A 226 9.22 3.49 -17.19
CA LEU A 226 8.09 3.41 -18.13
C LEU A 226 7.79 1.97 -18.53
N ILE A 227 8.83 1.18 -18.74
CA ILE A 227 8.76 -0.26 -18.97
C ILE A 227 9.78 -0.88 -18.04
N SER A 228 9.32 -1.55 -16.98
CA SER A 228 10.19 -1.93 -15.86
C SER A 228 10.67 -3.39 -15.90
N GLY A 229 10.09 -4.22 -16.77
CA GLY A 229 10.48 -5.62 -16.94
C GLY A 229 9.42 -6.62 -16.48
N GLU A 230 9.78 -7.89 -16.52
CA GLU A 230 8.84 -8.99 -16.32
C GLU A 230 8.58 -9.31 -14.84
N GLY A 231 7.33 -9.66 -14.55
CA GLY A 231 6.93 -10.22 -13.27
C GLY A 231 7.00 -11.74 -13.22
N VAL A 232 6.84 -12.30 -12.02
CA VAL A 232 6.86 -13.75 -11.76
C VAL A 232 5.77 -14.12 -10.76
N LEU A 233 5.14 -15.28 -10.96
CA LEU A 233 4.13 -15.81 -10.04
C LEU A 233 4.79 -16.71 -9.00
N ILE A 234 4.44 -16.48 -7.74
CA ILE A 234 4.94 -17.28 -6.62
C ILE A 234 3.81 -17.77 -5.73
N LYS A 235 4.04 -18.94 -5.11
CA LYS A 235 3.31 -19.40 -3.92
C LYS A 235 3.92 -18.75 -2.68
N MET A 236 3.09 -18.20 -1.79
CA MET A 236 3.54 -17.53 -0.57
C MET A 236 3.90 -18.54 0.53
N LYS A 237 4.97 -19.30 0.33
CA LYS A 237 5.45 -20.32 1.29
C LYS A 237 6.94 -20.19 1.51
N ARG A 238 7.44 -20.72 2.64
CA ARG A 238 8.89 -20.83 2.85
C ARG A 238 9.49 -21.78 1.82
N ALA A 239 10.63 -21.39 1.26
CA ALA A 239 11.35 -22.16 0.25
C ALA A 239 12.86 -22.04 0.44
N ASN A 240 13.61 -23.02 -0.09
CA ASN A 240 15.07 -22.99 -0.13
C ASN A 240 15.62 -22.53 -1.49
N SER A 241 14.75 -22.40 -2.48
CA SER A 241 15.13 -21.97 -3.82
C SER A 241 14.00 -21.18 -4.48
N VAL A 242 14.35 -20.33 -5.43
CA VAL A 242 13.38 -19.61 -6.27
C VAL A 242 12.41 -20.59 -6.94
N ASN A 243 12.92 -21.70 -7.47
CA ASN A 243 12.11 -22.71 -8.19
C ASN A 243 10.99 -23.32 -7.35
N GLU A 244 11.18 -23.49 -6.03
CA GLU A 244 10.16 -24.01 -5.12
C GLU A 244 8.98 -23.05 -4.91
N LEU A 245 9.20 -21.75 -5.14
CA LEU A 245 8.15 -20.73 -5.08
C LEU A 245 7.35 -20.64 -6.38
N LEU A 246 7.95 -20.96 -7.52
CA LEU A 246 7.37 -20.66 -8.83
C LEU A 246 6.09 -21.46 -9.09
N ILE A 247 5.10 -20.78 -9.68
CA ILE A 247 3.93 -21.43 -10.25
C ILE A 247 4.23 -21.75 -11.72
N SER A 248 4.14 -23.02 -12.11
CA SER A 248 4.25 -23.40 -13.52
C SER A 248 3.11 -22.77 -14.33
N THR A 249 3.49 -21.99 -15.35
CA THR A 249 2.58 -21.37 -16.32
C THR A 249 2.72 -21.95 -17.73
N THR A 250 3.55 -23.00 -17.89
CA THR A 250 3.75 -23.69 -19.16
C THR A 250 2.83 -24.90 -19.22
N GLU A 251 1.87 -24.87 -20.12
CA GLU A 251 0.98 -26.00 -20.41
C GLU A 251 1.46 -26.78 -21.65
N SER A 252 1.06 -28.04 -21.77
CA SER A 252 1.47 -28.91 -22.87
C SER A 252 1.06 -28.32 -24.24
N GLY A 253 2.04 -28.04 -25.09
CA GLY A 253 1.82 -27.53 -26.45
C GLY A 253 1.70 -26.00 -26.58
N GLY A 254 1.92 -25.24 -25.50
CA GLY A 254 1.90 -23.78 -25.50
C GLY A 254 3.19 -23.14 -24.95
N LYS A 255 3.25 -21.80 -25.01
CA LYS A 255 4.28 -21.01 -24.33
C LYS A 255 3.91 -20.76 -22.85
N PRO A 256 4.89 -20.50 -21.97
CA PRO A 256 4.59 -19.97 -20.65
C PRO A 256 3.82 -18.66 -20.75
N GLN A 257 2.80 -18.50 -19.91
CA GLN A 257 2.19 -17.20 -19.67
C GLN A 257 3.20 -16.28 -18.96
N ARG A 258 3.45 -15.11 -19.54
CA ARG A 258 4.36 -14.08 -19.01
C ARG A 258 3.60 -12.79 -18.68
N TYR A 259 4.22 -11.95 -17.84
CA TYR A 259 3.65 -10.70 -17.34
C TYR A 259 4.69 -9.60 -17.44
N LEU A 260 4.31 -8.42 -17.94
CA LEU A 260 5.18 -7.26 -18.06
C LEU A 260 4.60 -6.07 -17.31
N LYS A 261 5.45 -5.40 -16.53
CA LYS A 261 5.11 -4.13 -15.88
C LYS A 261 5.50 -2.96 -16.77
N MET A 262 4.55 -2.07 -16.98
CA MET A 262 4.75 -0.71 -17.51
C MET A 262 4.19 0.30 -16.53
N ALA A 263 4.54 1.57 -16.73
CA ALA A 263 4.06 2.64 -15.88
C ALA A 263 4.01 3.99 -16.61
N MET A 264 3.15 4.87 -16.13
CA MET A 264 2.91 6.23 -16.63
C MET A 264 2.63 7.16 -15.45
N GLY A 265 2.79 8.47 -15.64
CA GLY A 265 2.41 9.49 -14.67
C GLY A 265 3.59 10.15 -13.96
N GLU A 266 3.45 10.46 -12.66
CA GLU A 266 4.43 11.28 -11.94
C GLU A 266 5.72 10.55 -11.59
N ASN A 267 5.64 9.25 -11.34
CA ASN A 267 6.74 8.47 -10.80
C ASN A 267 7.97 8.46 -11.72
N GLN A 268 7.79 8.26 -13.02
CA GLN A 268 8.87 8.07 -13.98
C GLN A 268 9.50 9.41 -14.36
N LYS A 269 8.68 10.42 -14.68
CA LYS A 269 9.18 11.80 -14.88
C LYS A 269 9.95 12.32 -13.68
N ARG A 270 9.54 12.02 -12.44
CA ARG A 270 10.26 12.45 -11.23
C ARG A 270 11.59 11.70 -11.08
N GLN A 271 11.61 10.40 -11.36
CA GLN A 271 12.82 9.58 -11.31
C GLN A 271 13.88 10.06 -12.31
N PHE A 272 13.46 10.38 -13.54
CA PHE A 272 14.39 10.67 -14.64
C PHE A 272 14.54 12.16 -14.97
N GLN A 273 13.93 13.08 -14.20
CA GLN A 273 13.99 14.53 -14.46
C GLN A 273 15.42 15.10 -14.57
N ASN A 274 16.37 14.54 -13.82
CA ASN A 274 17.77 14.98 -13.79
C ASN A 274 18.70 14.06 -14.59
N VAL A 275 18.15 13.05 -15.26
CA VAL A 275 18.93 12.13 -16.10
C VAL A 275 19.03 12.72 -17.50
N PRO A 276 20.24 12.94 -18.06
CA PRO A 276 20.40 13.47 -19.40
C PRO A 276 19.64 12.64 -20.45
N GLY A 277 18.67 13.25 -21.13
CA GLY A 277 17.83 12.60 -22.14
C GLY A 277 16.67 11.76 -21.59
N GLY A 278 16.54 11.63 -20.26
CA GLY A 278 15.41 10.98 -19.62
C GLY A 278 14.10 11.77 -19.75
N PRO A 279 12.93 11.14 -19.58
CA PRO A 279 11.67 11.85 -19.55
C PRO A 279 11.58 12.73 -18.30
N SER A 280 11.25 14.00 -18.49
CA SER A 280 10.90 14.94 -17.41
C SER A 280 9.44 15.41 -17.48
N THR A 281 8.71 14.96 -18.49
CA THR A 281 7.31 15.31 -18.78
C THR A 281 6.58 14.11 -19.39
N ARG A 282 5.24 14.07 -19.27
CA ARG A 282 4.37 13.07 -19.94
C ARG A 282 4.57 13.00 -21.45
N LEU A 283 4.91 14.14 -22.07
CA LEU A 283 5.28 14.21 -23.50
C LEU A 283 6.56 13.42 -23.79
N GLY A 284 7.57 13.59 -22.93
CA GLY A 284 8.82 12.83 -22.99
C GLY A 284 8.60 11.34 -22.75
N GLU A 285 7.72 10.98 -21.80
CA GLU A 285 7.35 9.59 -21.53
C GLU A 285 6.74 8.93 -22.77
N SER A 286 5.79 9.60 -23.41
CA SER A 286 5.18 9.13 -24.66
C SER A 286 6.19 8.95 -25.80
N TYR A 287 7.21 9.81 -25.92
CA TYR A 287 8.29 9.61 -26.88
C TYR A 287 9.11 8.35 -26.57
N TRP A 288 9.44 8.12 -25.30
CA TRP A 288 10.21 6.94 -24.89
C TRP A 288 9.44 5.63 -25.10
N PHE A 289 8.13 5.61 -24.85
CA PHE A 289 7.27 4.48 -25.20
C PHE A 289 7.30 4.19 -26.71
N ARG A 290 7.07 5.21 -27.54
CA ARG A 290 7.11 5.04 -29.01
C ARG A 290 8.45 4.54 -29.51
N LYS A 291 9.54 5.09 -28.98
CA LYS A 291 10.91 4.67 -29.33
C LYS A 291 11.15 3.19 -28.98
N ALA A 292 10.73 2.76 -27.79
CA ALA A 292 10.88 1.38 -27.35
C ALA A 292 10.12 0.40 -28.25
N TYR A 293 8.85 0.70 -28.54
CA TYR A 293 8.02 -0.17 -29.38
C TYR A 293 8.38 -0.10 -30.86
N ASP A 294 8.88 1.02 -31.38
CA ASP A 294 9.42 1.06 -32.75
C ASP A 294 10.64 0.16 -32.90
N ASN A 295 11.55 0.16 -31.91
CA ASN A 295 12.69 -0.76 -31.89
C ASN A 295 12.22 -2.23 -31.83
N ALA A 296 11.29 -2.55 -30.93
CA ALA A 296 10.73 -3.90 -30.84
C ALA A 296 10.04 -4.34 -32.14
N ARG A 297 9.28 -3.45 -32.77
CA ARG A 297 8.62 -3.70 -34.06
C ARG A 297 9.64 -4.01 -35.16
N ARG A 298 10.78 -3.31 -35.21
CA ARG A 298 11.86 -3.60 -36.18
C ARG A 298 12.42 -5.01 -35.96
N VAL A 299 12.75 -5.37 -34.72
CA VAL A 299 13.23 -6.72 -34.38
C VAL A 299 12.19 -7.78 -34.78
N LYS A 300 10.91 -7.56 -34.45
CA LYS A 300 9.82 -8.45 -34.83
C LYS A 300 9.75 -8.65 -36.36
N GLN A 301 9.85 -7.56 -37.14
CA GLN A 301 9.81 -7.64 -38.60
C GLN A 301 11.02 -8.38 -39.18
N GLU A 302 12.21 -8.20 -38.62
CA GLU A 302 13.41 -8.95 -39.03
C GLU A 302 13.23 -10.45 -38.76
N GLN A 303 12.72 -10.80 -37.57
CA GLN A 303 12.39 -12.19 -37.22
C GLN A 303 11.34 -12.79 -38.16
N ASP A 304 10.27 -12.05 -38.45
CA ASP A 304 9.19 -12.52 -39.32
C ASP A 304 9.70 -12.76 -40.76
N ARG A 305 10.52 -11.84 -41.31
CA ARG A 305 11.16 -12.01 -42.63
C ARG A 305 12.10 -13.21 -42.67
N TRP A 306 12.88 -13.42 -41.62
CA TRP A 306 13.75 -14.60 -41.52
C TRP A 306 12.93 -15.89 -41.55
N CYS A 307 11.82 -15.95 -40.79
CA CYS A 307 10.92 -17.10 -40.77
C CYS A 307 10.18 -17.33 -42.09
N GLU A 308 9.79 -16.25 -42.78
CA GLU A 308 9.18 -16.34 -44.11
C GLU A 308 10.17 -16.93 -45.12
N ALA A 309 11.43 -16.45 -45.13
CA ALA A 309 12.48 -17.02 -45.98
C ALA A 309 12.71 -18.51 -45.68
N ALA A 310 12.74 -18.89 -44.39
CA ALA A 310 12.94 -20.27 -43.95
C ALA A 310 11.77 -21.21 -44.30
N SER A 311 10.60 -20.68 -44.69
CA SER A 311 9.39 -21.46 -44.96
C SER A 311 9.36 -22.14 -46.33
N THR A 312 10.30 -21.80 -47.23
CA THR A 312 10.40 -22.38 -48.58
C THR A 312 11.76 -23.04 -48.78
N GLU A 313 11.84 -24.10 -49.58
CA GLU A 313 13.09 -24.82 -49.84
C GLU A 313 14.17 -23.90 -50.46
N LYS A 314 13.76 -23.08 -51.43
CA LYS A 314 14.63 -22.08 -52.07
C LYS A 314 15.06 -20.99 -51.08
N GLY A 315 14.15 -20.49 -50.27
CA GLY A 315 14.46 -19.46 -49.26
C GLY A 315 15.38 -19.99 -48.15
N LEU A 316 15.15 -21.21 -47.67
CA LEU A 316 15.99 -21.90 -46.69
C LEU A 316 17.44 -22.01 -47.17
N SER A 317 17.65 -22.35 -48.46
CA SER A 317 18.98 -22.42 -49.07
C SER A 317 19.68 -21.06 -49.23
N SER A 318 18.94 -19.95 -49.09
CA SER A 318 19.45 -18.58 -49.23
C SER A 318 19.73 -17.88 -47.90
N ILE A 319 19.39 -18.51 -46.77
CA ILE A 319 19.67 -17.96 -45.44
C ILE A 319 21.16 -18.10 -45.13
N THR A 320 21.82 -16.96 -44.94
CA THR A 320 23.24 -16.87 -44.58
C THR A 320 23.47 -16.20 -43.23
N SER A 321 22.44 -15.59 -42.65
CA SER A 321 22.49 -14.90 -41.36
C SER A 321 21.73 -15.66 -40.27
N GLU A 322 22.22 -15.59 -39.04
CA GLU A 322 21.52 -16.06 -37.86
C GLU A 322 20.10 -15.45 -37.74
N TYR A 323 19.23 -16.14 -37.00
CA TYR A 323 17.94 -15.59 -36.61
C TYR A 323 18.15 -14.27 -35.82
N PRO A 324 17.43 -13.18 -36.15
CA PRO A 324 17.59 -11.90 -35.46
C PRO A 324 17.24 -12.00 -33.96
N ARG A 325 18.23 -11.69 -33.11
CA ARG A 325 18.11 -11.73 -31.64
C ARG A 325 18.27 -10.34 -31.05
N SER A 326 17.48 -10.04 -30.03
CA SER A 326 17.67 -8.84 -29.21
C SER A 326 17.33 -9.16 -27.76
N LEU A 327 18.34 -9.21 -26.89
CA LEU A 327 18.11 -9.36 -25.45
C LEU A 327 17.29 -8.19 -24.89
N GLU A 328 17.57 -6.98 -25.39
CA GLU A 328 16.91 -5.76 -24.96
C GLU A 328 15.42 -5.75 -25.32
N TRP A 329 15.06 -6.12 -26.55
CA TRP A 329 13.70 -5.91 -27.07
C TRP A 329 12.83 -7.16 -27.16
N GLN A 330 13.35 -8.36 -26.86
CA GLN A 330 12.60 -9.60 -27.05
C GLN A 330 11.28 -9.62 -26.27
N THR A 331 11.26 -9.14 -25.02
CA THR A 331 10.02 -9.07 -24.23
C THR A 331 8.95 -8.22 -24.91
N LEU A 332 9.32 -7.06 -25.49
CA LEU A 332 8.37 -6.22 -26.23
C LEU A 332 7.97 -6.82 -27.58
N VAL A 333 8.86 -7.57 -28.23
CA VAL A 333 8.50 -8.37 -29.41
C VAL A 333 7.40 -9.38 -29.04
N ASP A 334 7.53 -10.04 -27.89
CA ASP A 334 6.57 -11.03 -27.41
C ASP A 334 5.23 -10.37 -27.02
N VAL A 335 5.26 -9.13 -26.48
CA VAL A 335 4.05 -8.29 -26.31
C VAL A 335 3.36 -8.04 -27.66
N LEU A 336 4.10 -7.61 -28.68
CA LEU A 336 3.58 -7.38 -30.04
C LEU A 336 3.09 -8.67 -30.74
N ARG A 337 3.43 -9.85 -30.21
CA ARG A 337 2.89 -11.15 -30.68
C ARG A 337 1.64 -11.60 -29.91
N GLY A 338 1.31 -10.93 -28.79
CA GLY A 338 0.22 -11.30 -27.89
C GLY A 338 0.60 -12.39 -26.88
N ASP A 339 1.89 -12.59 -26.61
CA ASP A 339 2.38 -13.67 -25.73
C ASP A 339 2.53 -13.23 -24.26
N VAL A 340 2.33 -11.95 -23.96
CA VAL A 340 2.61 -11.35 -22.64
C VAL A 340 1.42 -10.54 -22.16
N ARG A 341 1.02 -10.73 -20.89
CA ARG A 341 0.01 -9.89 -20.23
C ARG A 341 0.63 -8.61 -19.72
N VAL A 342 0.16 -7.48 -20.26
CA VAL A 342 0.66 -6.15 -19.91
C VAL A 342 -0.12 -5.58 -18.74
N ASN A 343 0.60 -5.23 -17.68
CA ASN A 343 0.10 -4.56 -16.49
C ASN A 343 0.67 -3.15 -16.45
N VAL A 344 -0.20 -2.13 -16.37
CA VAL A 344 0.24 -0.72 -16.48
C VAL A 344 -0.10 0.04 -15.22
N HIS A 345 0.90 0.45 -14.47
CA HIS A 345 0.75 1.40 -13.37
C HIS A 345 0.38 2.79 -13.89
N GLY A 346 -0.64 3.42 -13.32
CA GLY A 346 -0.96 4.82 -13.55
C GLY A 346 -2.18 5.22 -12.74
N TYR A 347 -2.49 6.52 -12.70
CA TYR A 347 -3.56 7.04 -11.86
C TYR A 347 -4.51 7.98 -12.62
N GLU A 348 -3.97 9.02 -13.28
CA GLU A 348 -4.77 10.03 -13.96
C GLU A 348 -5.32 9.59 -15.31
N THR A 349 -6.45 10.17 -15.68
CA THR A 349 -7.20 9.83 -16.89
C THR A 349 -6.41 10.09 -18.17
N GLU A 350 -5.73 11.21 -18.27
CA GLU A 350 -4.93 11.57 -19.45
C GLU A 350 -3.76 10.60 -19.69
N ASP A 351 -3.16 10.07 -18.62
CA ASP A 351 -2.09 9.10 -18.71
C ASP A 351 -2.64 7.78 -19.27
N MET A 352 -3.79 7.33 -18.75
CA MET A 352 -4.49 6.14 -19.23
C MET A 352 -4.90 6.25 -20.71
N LEU A 353 -5.45 7.39 -21.11
CA LEU A 353 -5.83 7.64 -22.52
C LEU A 353 -4.60 7.64 -23.44
N ALA A 354 -3.50 8.27 -23.03
CA ALA A 354 -2.26 8.22 -23.81
C ALA A 354 -1.72 6.79 -23.94
N MET A 355 -1.82 5.97 -22.88
CA MET A 355 -1.46 4.56 -22.94
C MET A 355 -2.36 3.76 -23.88
N PHE A 356 -3.66 4.05 -23.95
CA PHE A 356 -4.55 3.42 -24.93
C PHE A 356 -4.16 3.79 -26.36
N ASP A 357 -3.79 5.05 -26.60
CA ASP A 357 -3.27 5.48 -27.92
C ASP A 357 -1.98 4.72 -28.28
N HIS A 358 -1.05 4.52 -27.32
CA HIS A 358 0.16 3.72 -27.55
C HIS A 358 -0.18 2.25 -27.82
N ALA A 359 -1.15 1.68 -27.11
CA ALA A 359 -1.62 0.32 -27.32
C ALA A 359 -2.20 0.13 -28.73
N ASP A 360 -3.01 1.08 -29.20
CA ASP A 360 -3.57 1.08 -30.55
C ASP A 360 -2.51 1.33 -31.63
N GLU A 361 -1.56 2.25 -31.39
CA GLU A 361 -0.49 2.60 -32.33
C GLU A 361 0.42 1.40 -32.65
N PHE A 362 0.70 0.56 -31.64
CA PHE A 362 1.60 -0.59 -31.79
C PHE A 362 0.90 -1.95 -31.84
N GLY A 363 -0.39 -2.01 -31.50
CA GLY A 363 -1.21 -3.22 -31.58
C GLY A 363 -0.94 -4.22 -30.47
N PHE A 364 -0.97 -3.78 -29.20
CA PHE A 364 -0.89 -4.67 -28.03
C PHE A 364 -2.08 -4.48 -27.09
N ASN A 365 -2.38 -5.50 -26.28
CA ASN A 365 -3.49 -5.47 -25.33
C ASN A 365 -3.00 -5.18 -23.91
N ILE A 366 -3.78 -4.39 -23.16
CA ILE A 366 -3.58 -4.15 -21.74
C ILE A 366 -4.46 -5.13 -20.96
N THR A 367 -3.87 -5.83 -19.99
CA THR A 367 -4.62 -6.78 -19.13
C THR A 367 -5.29 -6.03 -17.98
N ALA A 368 -4.52 -5.21 -17.28
CA ALA A 368 -5.02 -4.43 -16.16
C ALA A 368 -4.28 -3.10 -16.03
N LEU A 369 -5.02 -2.06 -15.66
CA LEU A 369 -4.47 -0.83 -15.13
C LEU A 369 -4.29 -0.99 -13.62
N HIS A 370 -3.11 -0.70 -13.13
CA HIS A 370 -2.72 -0.84 -11.74
C HIS A 370 -2.86 0.51 -11.04
N HIS A 371 -3.52 0.50 -9.89
CA HIS A 371 -4.00 1.63 -9.09
C HIS A 371 -5.17 2.38 -9.72
N ALA A 372 -4.92 3.11 -10.82
CA ALA A 372 -5.94 3.67 -11.71
C ALA A 372 -7.09 4.41 -10.99
N LEU A 373 -6.74 5.31 -10.06
CA LEU A 373 -7.70 5.89 -9.13
C LEU A 373 -8.63 6.96 -9.76
N HIS A 374 -8.38 7.43 -10.99
CA HIS A 374 -9.29 8.32 -11.73
C HIS A 374 -10.04 7.60 -12.88
N THR A 375 -10.28 6.29 -12.74
CA THR A 375 -10.97 5.47 -13.75
C THR A 375 -12.46 5.77 -13.88
N ASN A 376 -13.08 6.39 -12.88
CA ASN A 376 -14.46 6.87 -12.92
C ASN A 376 -14.76 7.79 -14.11
N LEU A 377 -13.74 8.44 -14.69
CA LEU A 377 -13.89 9.32 -15.86
C LEU A 377 -13.81 8.58 -17.21
N ILE A 378 -13.45 7.29 -17.23
CA ILE A 378 -13.22 6.50 -18.46
C ILE A 378 -13.75 5.05 -18.39
N MET A 379 -14.76 4.78 -17.55
CA MET A 379 -15.30 3.42 -17.36
C MET A 379 -15.76 2.75 -18.66
N ASP A 380 -16.42 3.50 -19.55
CA ASP A 380 -16.88 2.96 -20.83
C ASP A 380 -15.71 2.49 -21.71
N GLN A 381 -14.64 3.29 -21.78
CA GLN A 381 -13.44 2.95 -22.54
C GLN A 381 -12.75 1.69 -21.97
N LEU A 382 -12.73 1.53 -20.65
CA LEU A 382 -12.16 0.34 -20.00
C LEU A 382 -12.99 -0.91 -20.34
N ARG A 383 -14.31 -0.83 -20.17
CA ARG A 383 -15.23 -1.92 -20.46
C ARG A 383 -15.17 -2.35 -21.92
N ASP A 384 -15.23 -1.39 -22.84
CA ASP A 384 -15.23 -1.67 -24.28
C ASP A 384 -13.91 -2.30 -24.77
N ARG A 385 -12.80 -1.99 -24.09
CA ARG A 385 -11.47 -2.59 -24.34
C ARG A 385 -11.23 -3.89 -23.56
N GLY A 386 -12.12 -4.25 -22.62
CA GLY A 386 -11.93 -5.41 -21.74
C GLY A 386 -10.76 -5.27 -20.77
N ILE A 387 -10.43 -4.04 -20.36
CA ILE A 387 -9.31 -3.74 -19.46
C ILE A 387 -9.81 -3.77 -18.01
N ALA A 388 -9.12 -4.54 -17.17
CA ALA A 388 -9.41 -4.62 -15.73
C ALA A 388 -8.73 -3.50 -14.94
N VAL A 389 -9.17 -3.33 -13.68
CA VAL A 389 -8.51 -2.46 -12.70
C VAL A 389 -7.96 -3.32 -11.56
N ALA A 390 -6.69 -3.14 -11.23
CA ALA A 390 -6.04 -3.72 -10.06
C ALA A 390 -5.63 -2.58 -9.11
N GLY A 391 -6.50 -2.19 -8.18
CA GLY A 391 -6.39 -0.92 -7.46
C GLY A 391 -6.47 -1.02 -5.94
N PHE A 392 -6.34 0.14 -5.30
CA PHE A 392 -6.55 0.31 -3.86
C PHE A 392 -8.02 0.66 -3.60
N SER A 393 -8.53 0.29 -2.43
CA SER A 393 -9.76 0.85 -1.88
C SER A 393 -9.52 2.09 -1.03
N ASP A 394 -8.32 2.24 -0.44
CA ASP A 394 -8.08 3.31 0.53
C ASP A 394 -6.65 3.91 0.57
N SER A 395 -5.80 3.64 -0.42
CA SER A 395 -4.50 4.32 -0.55
C SER A 395 -4.61 5.54 -1.49
N TRP A 396 -4.63 6.76 -0.94
CA TRP A 396 -4.86 8.02 -1.66
C TRP A 396 -4.16 9.21 -0.99
N GLY A 397 -4.11 10.37 -1.67
CA GLY A 397 -3.66 11.64 -1.09
C GLY A 397 -2.13 11.87 -0.98
N ASP A 398 -1.29 10.92 -1.37
CA ASP A 398 0.18 11.04 -1.26
C ASP A 398 0.83 11.90 -2.36
N LYS A 399 0.21 11.97 -3.54
CA LYS A 399 0.66 12.69 -4.75
C LYS A 399 -0.49 13.41 -5.41
N LYS A 400 -0.19 14.31 -6.37
CA LYS A 400 -1.24 15.01 -7.12
C LYS A 400 -2.13 14.05 -7.91
N GLU A 401 -1.54 13.04 -8.54
CA GLU A 401 -2.22 11.97 -9.26
C GLU A 401 -3.05 11.04 -8.35
N LEU A 402 -2.92 11.16 -7.03
CA LEU A 402 -3.64 10.39 -6.00
C LEU A 402 -4.62 11.25 -5.18
N TYR A 403 -4.71 12.56 -5.43
CA TYR A 403 -5.18 13.51 -4.42
C TYR A 403 -6.70 13.50 -4.18
N ASN A 404 -7.50 13.41 -5.23
CA ASN A 404 -8.97 13.50 -5.13
C ASN A 404 -9.63 12.22 -5.65
N VAL A 405 -9.59 11.19 -4.82
CA VAL A 405 -10.10 9.85 -5.13
C VAL A 405 -11.38 9.61 -4.35
N SER A 406 -12.39 9.05 -5.01
CA SER A 406 -13.62 8.66 -4.33
C SER A 406 -13.44 7.32 -3.61
N SER A 407 -13.89 7.26 -2.36
CA SER A 407 -13.94 6.04 -1.55
C SER A 407 -14.89 5.00 -2.15
N ARG A 408 -15.87 5.42 -2.98
CA ARG A 408 -16.79 4.52 -3.69
C ARG A 408 -16.23 3.95 -4.99
N LEU A 409 -15.03 4.35 -5.42
CA LEU A 409 -14.47 3.95 -6.71
C LEU A 409 -14.50 2.42 -6.95
N PRO A 410 -14.12 1.55 -6.00
CA PRO A 410 -14.25 0.09 -6.15
C PRO A 410 -15.66 -0.37 -6.51
N ALA A 411 -16.67 0.17 -5.81
CA ALA A 411 -18.08 -0.14 -6.07
C ALA A 411 -18.49 0.31 -7.47
N MET A 412 -18.12 1.53 -7.86
CA MET A 412 -18.41 2.08 -9.18
C MET A 412 -17.81 1.23 -10.31
N ILE A 413 -16.56 0.77 -10.16
CA ILE A 413 -15.89 -0.11 -11.16
C ILE A 413 -16.71 -1.40 -11.35
N ALA A 414 -17.07 -2.05 -10.25
CA ALA A 414 -17.82 -3.30 -10.28
C ALA A 414 -19.24 -3.14 -10.86
N GLU A 415 -19.94 -2.07 -10.49
CA GLU A 415 -21.28 -1.72 -11.01
C GLU A 415 -21.28 -1.49 -12.53
N HIS A 416 -20.16 -1.00 -13.09
CA HIS A 416 -19.98 -0.83 -14.54
C HIS A 416 -19.55 -2.12 -15.26
N GLY A 417 -19.46 -3.25 -14.56
CA GLY A 417 -19.09 -4.55 -15.12
C GLY A 417 -17.60 -4.70 -15.46
N ILE A 418 -16.74 -3.83 -14.90
CA ILE A 418 -15.29 -3.90 -15.11
C ILE A 418 -14.69 -4.83 -14.05
N PRO A 419 -13.83 -5.80 -14.44
CA PRO A 419 -13.17 -6.65 -13.45
C PRO A 419 -12.29 -5.82 -12.52
N LEU A 420 -12.56 -5.94 -11.21
CA LEU A 420 -11.80 -5.29 -10.14
C LEU A 420 -11.02 -6.32 -9.35
N ALA A 421 -9.70 -6.13 -9.28
CA ALA A 421 -8.84 -6.78 -8.28
C ALA A 421 -8.34 -5.75 -7.27
N LEU A 422 -8.35 -6.08 -5.99
CA LEU A 422 -7.78 -5.23 -4.95
C LEU A 422 -6.35 -5.66 -4.64
N THR A 423 -5.49 -4.72 -4.22
CA THR A 423 -4.07 -4.98 -3.95
C THR A 423 -3.53 -4.13 -2.80
N ARG A 424 -2.48 -4.60 -2.11
CA ARG A 424 -1.71 -3.79 -1.15
C ARG A 424 -0.43 -3.23 -1.77
N ASP A 425 -0.06 -3.65 -2.97
CA ASP A 425 1.19 -3.20 -3.62
C ASP A 425 2.39 -3.38 -2.68
N HIS A 426 2.42 -4.52 -1.97
CA HIS A 426 3.35 -4.69 -0.86
C HIS A 426 4.80 -4.45 -1.29
N PRO A 427 5.59 -3.67 -0.53
CA PRO A 427 5.29 -3.11 0.80
C PRO A 427 4.93 -1.61 0.77
N ALA A 428 4.30 -1.10 -0.29
CA ALA A 428 3.67 0.22 -0.22
C ALA A 428 2.62 0.23 0.91
N GLU A 429 1.81 -0.82 0.95
CA GLU A 429 0.99 -1.19 2.09
C GLU A 429 1.33 -2.61 2.57
N HIS A 430 1.06 -2.90 3.84
CA HIS A 430 1.40 -4.21 4.43
C HIS A 430 0.58 -5.35 3.78
N GLY A 431 1.26 -6.32 3.16
CA GLY A 431 0.64 -7.36 2.32
C GLY A 431 -0.15 -8.45 3.06
N GLN A 432 0.15 -8.69 4.35
CA GLN A 432 -0.68 -9.55 5.22
C GLN A 432 -2.14 -9.09 5.30
N TRP A 433 -2.42 -7.82 5.00
CA TRP A 433 -3.74 -7.23 5.18
C TRP A 433 -4.49 -7.02 3.84
N LEU A 434 -4.25 -7.87 2.84
CA LEU A 434 -4.97 -7.79 1.56
C LEU A 434 -6.49 -7.81 1.70
N LEU A 435 -7.02 -8.59 2.65
CA LEU A 435 -8.46 -8.64 2.91
C LEU A 435 -9.02 -7.31 3.45
N TYR A 436 -8.19 -6.49 4.09
CA TYR A 436 -8.58 -5.17 4.59
C TYR A 436 -9.00 -4.24 3.44
N GLU A 437 -8.40 -4.37 2.25
CA GLU A 437 -8.84 -3.63 1.06
C GLU A 437 -10.29 -3.99 0.70
N ALA A 438 -10.62 -5.29 0.70
CA ALA A 438 -11.95 -5.79 0.40
C ALA A 438 -12.98 -5.37 1.46
N GLN A 439 -12.57 -5.35 2.73
CA GLN A 439 -13.39 -4.86 3.83
C GLN A 439 -13.74 -3.38 3.67
N ILE A 440 -12.76 -2.51 3.38
CA ILE A 440 -13.02 -1.08 3.15
C ILE A 440 -13.85 -0.86 1.88
N ALA A 441 -13.56 -1.58 0.80
CA ALA A 441 -14.36 -1.49 -0.42
C ALA A 441 -15.83 -1.87 -0.16
N HIS A 442 -16.07 -2.91 0.63
CA HIS A 442 -17.42 -3.31 1.07
C HIS A 442 -18.08 -2.22 1.91
N HIS A 443 -17.34 -1.66 2.87
CA HIS A 443 -17.79 -0.52 3.68
C HIS A 443 -18.29 0.62 2.79
N PHE A 444 -17.61 0.94 1.68
CA PHE A 444 -18.01 2.01 0.75
C PHE A 444 -18.94 1.57 -0.39
N GLY A 445 -19.54 0.38 -0.30
CA GLY A 445 -20.68 -0.03 -1.12
C GLY A 445 -20.43 -1.10 -2.17
N LEU A 446 -19.23 -1.69 -2.23
CA LEU A 446 -19.00 -2.90 -3.03
C LEU A 446 -19.81 -4.05 -2.41
N SER A 447 -20.45 -4.92 -3.20
CA SER A 447 -21.18 -6.07 -2.64
C SER A 447 -20.24 -7.04 -1.93
N ALA A 448 -20.75 -7.85 -1.00
CA ALA A 448 -19.94 -8.84 -0.28
C ALA A 448 -19.28 -9.83 -1.26
N GLU A 449 -20.01 -10.28 -2.27
CA GLU A 449 -19.51 -11.15 -3.34
C GLU A 449 -18.43 -10.46 -4.19
N GLY A 450 -18.64 -9.17 -4.50
CA GLY A 450 -17.67 -8.35 -5.22
C GLY A 450 -16.38 -8.17 -4.42
N ALA A 451 -16.50 -7.88 -3.11
CA ALA A 451 -15.38 -7.73 -2.20
C ALA A 451 -14.55 -9.03 -2.10
N ILE A 452 -15.18 -10.17 -1.82
CA ILE A 452 -14.48 -11.46 -1.72
C ILE A 452 -13.85 -11.84 -3.06
N SER A 453 -14.58 -11.73 -4.16
CA SER A 453 -14.06 -12.14 -5.48
C SER A 453 -12.92 -11.25 -5.97
N SER A 454 -12.85 -9.99 -5.53
CA SER A 454 -11.78 -9.03 -5.91
C SER A 454 -10.39 -9.40 -5.40
N VAL A 455 -10.29 -10.20 -4.34
CA VAL A 455 -9.02 -10.70 -3.79
C VAL A 455 -8.82 -12.21 -4.01
N ILE A 456 -9.70 -12.86 -4.79
CA ILE A 456 -9.67 -14.31 -5.03
C ILE A 456 -9.85 -14.63 -6.51
N SER A 457 -11.10 -14.68 -7.01
CA SER A 457 -11.38 -15.27 -8.33
C SER A 457 -11.15 -14.30 -9.48
N VAL A 458 -11.30 -12.99 -9.25
CA VAL A 458 -10.98 -11.97 -10.26
C VAL A 458 -9.48 -11.98 -10.57
N PRO A 459 -8.55 -11.84 -9.59
CA PRO A 459 -7.13 -11.95 -9.88
C PRO A 459 -6.75 -13.32 -10.46
N ALA A 460 -7.35 -14.44 -10.03
CA ALA A 460 -7.11 -15.75 -10.67
C ALA A 460 -7.40 -15.73 -12.19
N ARG A 461 -8.51 -15.12 -12.61
CA ARG A 461 -8.89 -15.00 -14.03
C ARG A 461 -7.96 -14.07 -14.80
N LEU A 462 -7.59 -12.92 -14.23
CA LEU A 462 -6.68 -11.96 -14.86
C LEU A 462 -5.27 -12.54 -15.03
N LEU A 463 -4.85 -13.39 -14.09
CA LEU A 463 -3.62 -14.18 -14.17
C LEU A 463 -3.79 -15.46 -15.00
N GLY A 464 -4.98 -15.76 -15.54
CA GLY A 464 -5.22 -16.96 -16.35
C GLY A 464 -4.89 -18.27 -15.63
N LEU A 465 -5.13 -18.29 -14.31
CA LEU A 465 -4.94 -19.43 -13.42
C LEU A 465 -6.28 -19.92 -12.86
N ASP A 466 -7.40 -19.46 -13.42
CA ASP A 466 -8.77 -19.84 -13.00
C ASP A 466 -9.11 -21.31 -13.28
N ASN A 467 -8.21 -22.05 -13.93
CA ASN A 467 -8.24 -23.51 -14.09
C ASN A 467 -7.61 -24.28 -12.91
N ARG A 468 -6.98 -23.59 -11.94
CA ARG A 468 -6.32 -24.22 -10.79
C ARG A 468 -6.33 -23.42 -9.48
N LEU A 469 -6.58 -22.11 -9.52
CA LEU A 469 -6.65 -21.21 -8.37
C LEU A 469 -8.01 -20.49 -8.30
N GLY A 470 -8.26 -19.84 -7.16
CA GLY A 470 -9.39 -18.94 -6.96
C GLY A 470 -10.73 -19.62 -6.70
N PHE A 471 -10.77 -20.95 -6.59
CA PHE A 471 -11.96 -21.72 -6.26
C PHE A 471 -11.60 -23.00 -5.50
N VAL A 472 -12.50 -23.48 -4.63
CA VAL A 472 -12.36 -24.79 -3.97
C VAL A 472 -13.08 -25.85 -4.82
N LYS A 473 -12.36 -26.43 -5.79
CA LYS A 473 -12.90 -27.41 -6.76
C LYS A 473 -11.97 -28.62 -6.91
N PRO A 474 -12.50 -29.85 -7.11
CA PRO A 474 -11.67 -31.01 -7.37
C PRO A 474 -10.67 -30.78 -8.52
N GLY A 475 -9.41 -31.16 -8.32
CA GLY A 475 -8.29 -30.98 -9.26
C GLY A 475 -7.57 -29.63 -9.17
N TYR A 476 -8.12 -28.66 -8.44
CA TYR A 476 -7.49 -27.36 -8.20
C TYR A 476 -6.43 -27.48 -7.11
N ASP A 477 -5.48 -26.54 -7.06
CA ASP A 477 -4.44 -26.50 -6.03
C ASP A 477 -5.10 -26.40 -4.64
N GLY A 478 -4.60 -27.14 -3.66
CA GLY A 478 -5.11 -27.15 -2.28
C GLY A 478 -4.77 -25.89 -1.50
N ASP A 479 -5.14 -24.72 -2.03
CA ASP A 479 -4.91 -23.40 -1.46
C ASP A 479 -6.20 -22.93 -0.75
N LEU A 480 -6.18 -22.90 0.59
CA LEU A 480 -7.37 -22.69 1.41
C LEU A 480 -7.03 -21.88 2.66
N VAL A 481 -7.97 -21.05 3.12
CA VAL A 481 -7.85 -20.30 4.38
C VAL A 481 -9.03 -20.64 5.29
N VAL A 482 -8.75 -20.97 6.55
CA VAL A 482 -9.75 -21.11 7.63
C VAL A 482 -9.77 -19.82 8.42
N TRP A 483 -10.94 -19.24 8.70
CA TRP A 483 -11.07 -17.93 9.36
C TRP A 483 -11.62 -18.03 10.78
N ASN A 484 -11.24 -17.10 11.65
CA ASN A 484 -11.74 -17.00 13.03
C ASN A 484 -13.12 -16.33 13.18
N ARG A 485 -13.61 -15.69 12.11
CA ARG A 485 -14.90 -15.01 11.97
C ARG A 485 -15.16 -14.76 10.49
N HIS A 486 -16.20 -14.00 10.15
CA HIS A 486 -16.45 -13.68 8.75
C HIS A 486 -15.32 -12.81 8.14
N PRO A 487 -14.76 -13.15 6.95
CA PRO A 487 -13.65 -12.43 6.34
C PRO A 487 -13.86 -10.91 6.16
N LEU A 488 -15.09 -10.44 5.94
CA LEU A 488 -15.39 -9.01 5.81
C LEU A 488 -15.67 -8.27 7.15
N GLN A 489 -15.43 -8.89 8.30
CA GLN A 489 -15.55 -8.23 9.62
C GLN A 489 -14.22 -7.63 10.09
N VAL A 490 -14.28 -6.61 10.96
CA VAL A 490 -13.07 -5.99 11.52
C VAL A 490 -12.26 -7.04 12.29
N GLY A 491 -10.95 -7.07 12.02
CA GLY A 491 -10.01 -7.97 12.68
C GLY A 491 -10.12 -9.45 12.30
N ALA A 492 -10.84 -9.79 11.22
CA ALA A 492 -10.85 -11.15 10.70
C ALA A 492 -9.43 -11.65 10.42
N THR A 493 -9.10 -12.81 11.00
CA THR A 493 -7.74 -13.37 11.05
C THR A 493 -7.77 -14.83 10.62
N PRO A 494 -6.86 -15.29 9.76
CA PRO A 494 -6.72 -16.71 9.44
C PRO A 494 -6.35 -17.56 10.67
N LEU A 495 -7.00 -18.71 10.84
CA LEU A 495 -6.67 -19.73 11.82
C LEU A 495 -5.73 -20.81 11.28
N GLU A 496 -5.85 -21.14 9.99
CA GLU A 496 -4.96 -22.07 9.29
C GLU A 496 -4.94 -21.69 7.80
N VAL A 497 -3.76 -21.69 7.20
CA VAL A 497 -3.57 -21.42 5.76
C VAL A 497 -2.90 -22.63 5.14
N PHE A 498 -3.54 -23.17 4.10
CA PHE A 498 -3.05 -24.27 3.31
C PHE A 498 -2.53 -23.74 1.96
N ILE A 499 -1.36 -24.21 1.55
CA ILE A 499 -0.79 -23.98 0.21
C ILE A 499 -0.35 -25.31 -0.36
N ASP A 500 -0.81 -25.62 -1.57
CA ASP A 500 -0.60 -26.91 -2.21
C ASP A 500 -0.93 -28.06 -1.24
N GLY A 501 -2.06 -27.96 -0.52
CA GLY A 501 -2.55 -28.96 0.44
C GLY A 501 -1.78 -29.06 1.77
N ASN A 502 -0.73 -28.26 1.97
CA ASN A 502 0.09 -28.27 3.19
C ASN A 502 -0.26 -27.09 4.08
N SER A 503 -0.46 -27.34 5.39
CA SER A 503 -0.60 -26.27 6.39
C SER A 503 0.72 -25.49 6.50
N VAL A 504 0.75 -24.27 5.98
CA VAL A 504 1.93 -23.38 6.04
C VAL A 504 1.87 -22.40 7.21
N VAL A 505 0.66 -22.07 7.68
CA VAL A 505 0.41 -21.23 8.84
C VAL A 505 -0.69 -21.88 9.66
N ARG A 506 -0.51 -21.95 10.98
CA ARG A 506 -1.51 -22.45 11.93
C ARG A 506 -1.47 -21.62 13.20
N ALA A 507 -2.60 -21.03 13.56
CA ALA A 507 -2.80 -20.30 14.79
C ALA A 507 -2.66 -21.22 16.02
N SER A 508 -2.40 -20.63 17.18
CA SER A 508 -2.38 -21.37 18.44
C SER A 508 -3.75 -21.95 18.78
N ASP A 509 -3.77 -22.97 19.66
CA ASP A 509 -5.01 -23.54 20.19
C ASP A 509 -5.84 -22.49 20.96
N ASN A 510 -5.21 -21.46 21.52
CA ASN A 510 -5.90 -20.37 22.21
C ASN A 510 -6.72 -19.54 21.22
N LEU A 511 -6.11 -19.11 20.11
CA LEU A 511 -6.81 -18.37 19.04
C LEU A 511 -7.92 -19.22 18.42
N TRP A 512 -7.68 -20.51 18.22
CA TRP A 512 -8.71 -21.45 17.76
C TRP A 512 -9.92 -21.51 18.70
N ARG A 513 -9.70 -21.61 20.02
CA ARG A 513 -10.80 -21.63 21.00
C ARG A 513 -11.51 -20.30 21.17
N ALA A 514 -10.80 -19.18 20.99
CA ALA A 514 -11.36 -17.83 21.12
C ALA A 514 -12.11 -17.36 19.86
N SER A 515 -12.06 -18.11 18.75
CA SER A 515 -12.74 -17.76 17.51
C SER A 515 -14.27 -17.79 17.64
N GLU A 516 -14.93 -16.94 16.86
CA GLU A 516 -16.38 -16.91 16.76
C GLU A 516 -16.85 -17.97 15.74
N SER A 517 -17.90 -18.70 16.09
CA SER A 517 -18.49 -19.70 15.19
C SER A 517 -19.57 -19.11 14.26
N THR A 518 -19.93 -17.83 14.42
CA THR A 518 -21.02 -17.22 13.67
C THR A 518 -20.53 -16.74 12.30
N SER A 519 -21.19 -17.20 11.24
CA SER A 519 -20.91 -16.80 9.86
C SER A 519 -21.67 -15.56 9.39
N ASP A 520 -22.41 -14.89 10.27
CA ASP A 520 -23.31 -13.79 9.90
C ASP A 520 -22.55 -12.48 9.73
N LEU A 521 -22.63 -11.92 8.53
CA LEU A 521 -22.32 -10.51 8.29
C LEU A 521 -23.50 -9.70 8.79
N GLY A 522 -23.38 -9.14 10.00
CA GLY A 522 -24.40 -8.24 10.54
C GLY A 522 -24.86 -7.23 9.47
N LYS A 523 -26.18 -6.97 9.39
CA LYS A 523 -26.72 -6.05 8.37
C LYS A 523 -26.34 -4.62 8.71
N ALA A 524 -25.41 -4.04 7.95
CA ALA A 524 -25.12 -2.62 7.99
C ALA A 524 -26.39 -1.81 7.63
N PRO A 525 -26.64 -0.67 8.29
CA PRO A 525 -27.71 0.23 7.89
C PRO A 525 -27.46 0.78 6.49
N ALA A 526 -28.52 0.97 5.72
CA ALA A 526 -28.42 1.61 4.41
C ALA A 526 -27.93 3.05 4.56
N SER A 527 -26.95 3.44 3.73
CA SER A 527 -26.44 4.82 3.70
C SER A 527 -27.58 5.80 3.41
N ARG A 528 -27.73 6.85 4.24
CA ARG A 528 -28.61 7.98 3.92
C ARG A 528 -27.85 8.96 3.00
N PRO A 529 -28.47 9.53 1.96
CA PRO A 529 -27.84 10.60 1.18
C PRO A 529 -27.58 11.83 2.06
N SER A 530 -26.39 12.45 1.97
CA SER A 530 -26.06 13.72 2.64
C SER A 530 -27.03 14.86 2.23
N ASP A 531 -27.53 14.78 1.00
CA ASP A 531 -28.30 15.83 0.34
C ASP A 531 -29.81 15.71 0.54
N THR A 532 -30.28 14.77 1.36
CA THR A 532 -31.65 14.76 1.84
C THR A 532 -31.72 15.59 3.12
N PRO A 533 -32.10 16.88 3.08
CA PRO A 533 -32.26 17.68 4.29
C PRO A 533 -33.40 17.09 5.11
N GLU A 534 -33.05 16.28 6.10
CA GLU A 534 -33.95 16.02 7.21
C GLU A 534 -34.04 17.33 7.99
N SER A 535 -35.24 17.91 8.04
CA SER A 535 -35.52 19.27 8.56
C SER A 535 -35.18 19.48 10.05
N ALA A 536 -34.58 18.49 10.71
CA ALA A 536 -34.34 18.47 12.15
C ALA A 536 -32.86 18.50 12.57
N CYS A 537 -31.91 18.26 11.65
CA CYS A 537 -30.48 18.46 11.93
C CYS A 537 -30.00 19.69 11.16
N ILE A 538 -29.69 20.78 11.88
CA ILE A 538 -29.26 22.04 11.26
C ILE A 538 -27.92 22.48 11.86
N PRO A 539 -26.87 22.69 11.04
CA PRO A 539 -25.61 23.25 11.50
C PRO A 539 -25.79 24.57 12.28
N GLY A 540 -25.02 24.73 13.35
CA GLY A 540 -25.04 25.87 14.27
C GLY A 540 -26.02 25.75 15.44
N GLN A 541 -26.87 24.72 15.49
CA GLN A 541 -27.81 24.50 16.59
C GLN A 541 -27.13 24.01 17.86
N SER A 542 -27.47 24.64 19.00
CA SER A 542 -27.01 24.21 20.33
C SER A 542 -28.01 23.34 21.09
N ASP A 543 -29.25 23.26 20.60
CA ASP A 543 -30.36 22.54 21.21
C ASP A 543 -30.88 21.51 20.21
N ILE A 544 -30.87 20.23 20.59
CA ILE A 544 -31.32 19.13 19.73
C ILE A 544 -31.76 17.92 20.58
N VAL A 545 -32.79 17.22 20.11
CA VAL A 545 -33.22 15.91 20.64
C VAL A 545 -32.78 14.82 19.68
N ILE A 546 -32.11 13.79 20.19
CA ILE A 546 -31.62 12.65 19.41
C ILE A 546 -32.36 11.41 19.86
N ARG A 547 -33.03 10.71 18.94
CA ARG A 547 -33.79 9.48 19.21
C ARG A 547 -33.27 8.32 18.38
N GLY A 548 -33.57 7.09 18.81
CA GLY A 548 -33.24 5.86 18.06
C GLY A 548 -31.81 5.35 18.30
N SER A 549 -31.15 5.85 19.33
CA SER A 549 -29.82 5.38 19.74
C SER A 549 -29.93 4.09 20.54
N ARG A 550 -29.07 3.11 20.26
CA ARG A 550 -28.98 1.85 21.02
C ARG A 550 -27.88 1.88 22.07
N THR A 551 -26.81 2.65 21.82
CA THR A 551 -25.62 2.67 22.66
C THR A 551 -25.13 4.10 22.83
N SER A 552 -24.76 4.48 24.05
CA SER A 552 -24.14 5.78 24.32
C SER A 552 -22.89 5.61 25.17
N PHE A 553 -21.76 6.07 24.67
CA PHE A 553 -20.49 6.16 25.41
C PHE A 553 -20.33 7.53 26.10
N ILE A 554 -21.40 8.32 26.14
CA ILE A 554 -21.52 9.60 26.85
C ILE A 554 -22.74 9.57 27.79
N GLY A 555 -22.67 10.27 28.93
CA GLY A 555 -23.76 10.34 29.93
C GLY A 555 -23.78 11.67 30.69
N GLU A 556 -24.85 11.91 31.46
CA GLU A 556 -25.11 13.15 32.23
C GLU A 556 -23.98 13.54 33.20
N ASP A 557 -23.21 12.55 33.65
CA ASP A 557 -22.08 12.62 34.59
C ASP A 557 -20.79 12.01 34.02
N GLY A 558 -20.76 11.75 32.70
CA GLY A 558 -19.66 11.06 32.02
C GLY A 558 -19.71 9.54 32.10
N LEU A 559 -20.78 8.94 32.64
CA LEU A 559 -20.98 7.49 32.65
C LEU A 559 -21.42 6.95 31.28
N ARG A 560 -20.90 5.77 30.89
CA ARG A 560 -21.25 5.07 29.65
C ARG A 560 -22.55 4.27 29.85
N ILE A 561 -23.43 4.28 28.85
CA ILE A 561 -24.68 3.50 28.76
C ILE A 561 -24.54 2.51 27.60
N GLU A 562 -23.92 1.36 27.88
CA GLU A 562 -23.61 0.36 26.85
C GLU A 562 -24.75 -0.66 26.61
N HIS A 563 -25.69 -0.79 27.56
CA HIS A 563 -26.79 -1.77 27.52
C HIS A 563 -28.10 -1.20 28.10
N PRO A 564 -28.94 -0.52 27.29
CA PRO A 564 -30.25 -0.04 27.75
C PRO A 564 -31.23 -1.20 28.04
N GLU A 565 -32.08 -1.04 29.07
CA GLU A 565 -33.17 -1.95 29.46
C GLU A 565 -34.32 -2.00 28.43
N THR A 566 -34.62 -0.89 27.73
CA THR A 566 -35.72 -0.80 26.73
C THR A 566 -35.26 -0.60 25.28
N GLY A 567 -33.94 -0.64 25.04
CA GLY A 567 -33.35 -0.65 23.69
C GLY A 567 -33.25 0.69 22.96
N ASN A 568 -33.94 1.75 23.42
CA ASN A 568 -33.94 3.07 22.80
C ASN A 568 -33.51 4.17 23.79
N ILE A 569 -32.29 4.67 23.61
CA ILE A 569 -31.73 5.81 24.32
C ILE A 569 -32.14 7.09 23.58
N THR A 570 -32.63 8.07 24.34
CA THR A 570 -32.84 9.44 23.87
C THR A 570 -31.83 10.36 24.54
N ILE A 571 -31.20 11.24 23.74
CA ILE A 571 -30.34 12.31 24.25
C ILE A 571 -31.03 13.64 24.01
N VAL A 572 -31.07 14.47 25.05
CA VAL A 572 -31.51 15.86 24.94
C VAL A 572 -30.33 16.79 25.21
N VAL A 573 -30.02 17.62 24.22
CA VAL A 573 -29.00 18.66 24.30
C VAL A 573 -29.68 20.01 24.42
N ARG A 574 -29.27 20.83 25.39
CA ARG A 574 -29.70 22.21 25.55
C ARG A 574 -28.56 23.11 25.97
N GLY A 575 -28.52 24.33 25.43
CA GLY A 575 -27.45 25.30 25.66
C GLY A 575 -26.07 24.72 25.34
N GLY A 576 -25.99 23.81 24.37
CA GLY A 576 -24.76 23.14 23.98
C GLY A 576 -24.31 22.00 24.91
N ARG A 577 -25.19 21.49 25.78
CA ARG A 577 -24.85 20.45 26.77
C ARG A 577 -25.87 19.33 26.78
N VAL A 578 -25.39 18.09 26.93
CA VAL A 578 -26.25 16.94 27.24
C VAL A 578 -26.86 17.17 28.63
N ILE A 579 -28.17 17.38 28.67
CA ILE A 579 -28.93 17.57 29.91
C ILE A 579 -29.69 16.32 30.33
N CYS A 580 -29.91 15.39 29.40
CA CYS A 580 -30.47 14.08 29.68
C CYS A 580 -29.96 13.05 28.67
N ALA A 581 -29.57 11.87 29.14
CA ALA A 581 -29.23 10.74 28.30
C ALA A 581 -29.77 9.45 28.93
N GLY A 582 -30.71 8.80 28.27
CA GLY A 582 -31.29 7.55 28.74
C GLY A 582 -32.69 7.29 28.20
N GLU A 583 -33.40 6.40 28.88
CA GLU A 583 -34.72 5.92 28.47
C GLU A 583 -35.83 6.76 29.11
N SER A 584 -36.80 6.12 29.77
CA SER A 584 -37.97 6.74 30.39
C SER A 584 -37.65 7.88 31.37
N LYS A 585 -36.44 7.87 31.99
CA LYS A 585 -35.97 8.98 32.84
C LYS A 585 -35.88 10.32 32.10
N CYS A 586 -35.73 10.30 30.77
CA CYS A 586 -35.67 11.50 29.95
C CYS A 586 -37.05 11.93 29.41
N ASP A 587 -38.13 11.17 29.61
CA ASP A 587 -39.44 11.44 28.99
C ASP A 587 -39.99 12.84 29.32
N ALA A 588 -39.84 13.29 30.56
CA ALA A 588 -40.27 14.62 30.98
C ALA A 588 -39.46 15.73 30.29
N VAL A 589 -38.14 15.54 30.17
CA VAL A 589 -37.23 16.48 29.50
C VAL A 589 -37.48 16.52 27.99
N VAL A 590 -37.78 15.36 27.40
CA VAL A 590 -38.16 15.20 26.00
C VAL A 590 -39.51 15.86 25.73
N GLY A 591 -40.51 15.64 26.60
CA GLY A 591 -41.82 16.31 26.51
C GLY A 591 -41.67 17.83 26.50
N GLN A 592 -40.88 18.38 27.43
CA GLN A 592 -40.59 19.81 27.46
C GLN A 592 -39.83 20.28 26.20
N ALA A 593 -38.88 19.48 25.69
CA ALA A 593 -38.15 19.84 24.47
C ALA A 593 -39.06 19.90 23.23
N ILE A 594 -40.06 19.01 23.15
CA ILE A 594 -41.08 19.04 22.10
C ILE A 594 -41.96 20.30 22.23
N GLU A 595 -42.40 20.64 23.45
CA GLU A 595 -43.17 21.87 23.70
C GLU A 595 -42.40 23.13 23.30
N ASP A 596 -41.09 23.14 23.59
CA ASP A 596 -40.17 24.23 23.24
C ASP A 596 -39.77 24.23 21.75
N GLN A 597 -40.33 23.33 20.95
CA GLN A 597 -40.06 23.18 19.51
C GLN A 597 -38.58 22.93 19.19
N ILE A 598 -37.86 22.24 20.09
CA ILE A 598 -36.47 21.85 19.85
C ILE A 598 -36.44 20.80 18.71
N PRO A 599 -35.58 20.98 17.70
CA PRO A 599 -35.41 20.02 16.61
C PRO A 599 -35.09 18.61 17.13
N SER A 600 -35.67 17.58 16.49
CA SER A 600 -35.46 16.18 16.87
C SER A 600 -34.99 15.34 15.68
N ILE A 601 -33.79 14.75 15.77
CA ILE A 601 -33.24 13.80 14.80
C ILE A 601 -33.55 12.36 15.22
N GLU A 602 -33.93 11.52 14.26
CA GLU A 602 -34.15 10.08 14.47
C GLU A 602 -33.09 9.26 13.73
N VAL A 603 -32.17 8.69 14.50
CA VAL A 603 -31.10 7.84 13.98
C VAL A 603 -31.52 6.37 13.96
N ARG A 604 -31.01 5.61 12.98
CA ARG A 604 -31.25 4.17 12.84
C ARG A 604 -30.08 3.45 13.47
N ASP A 605 -30.36 2.68 14.52
CA ASP A 605 -29.32 1.92 15.23
C ASP A 605 -28.18 2.82 15.71
N GLY A 606 -28.54 3.89 16.43
CA GLY A 606 -27.60 4.97 16.73
C GLY A 606 -26.55 4.62 17.79
N TYR A 607 -25.30 4.99 17.54
CA TYR A 607 -24.19 4.91 18.48
C TYR A 607 -23.67 6.31 18.76
N ILE A 608 -23.51 6.66 20.03
CA ILE A 608 -23.05 7.98 20.43
C ILE A 608 -21.69 7.85 21.10
N LEU A 609 -20.66 8.42 20.48
CA LEU A 609 -19.27 8.36 20.93
C LEU A 609 -18.82 9.76 21.37
N PRO A 610 -17.92 9.88 22.36
CA PRO A 610 -17.18 11.12 22.54
C PRO A 610 -16.34 11.40 21.30
N GLY A 611 -15.91 12.65 21.13
CA GLY A 611 -14.98 13.00 20.07
C GLY A 611 -13.72 12.16 20.07
N LEU A 612 -13.36 11.65 18.90
CA LEU A 612 -12.11 10.93 18.72
C LEU A 612 -10.94 11.90 18.77
N THR A 613 -9.90 11.50 19.49
CA THR A 613 -8.64 12.22 19.60
C THR A 613 -7.56 11.43 18.90
N ILE A 614 -7.22 11.88 17.71
CA ILE A 614 -6.24 11.26 16.83
C ILE A 614 -4.90 11.97 17.01
N VAL A 615 -3.81 11.21 17.07
CA VAL A 615 -2.43 11.74 16.99
C VAL A 615 -1.79 11.20 15.73
N THR A 616 -0.94 11.99 15.06
CA THR A 616 -0.09 11.60 13.92
C THR A 616 1.19 12.44 13.92
N ARG A 617 2.06 12.26 12.92
CA ARG A 617 3.27 13.06 12.77
C ARG A 617 3.06 14.32 11.91
N GLN A 618 2.30 14.24 10.82
CA GLN A 618 2.28 15.27 9.77
C GLN A 618 0.87 15.79 9.41
N HIS A 619 -0.19 15.35 10.09
CA HIS A 619 -1.55 15.74 9.70
C HIS A 619 -1.76 17.25 9.78
N GLY A 620 -2.22 17.85 8.68
CA GLY A 620 -2.35 19.30 8.52
C GLY A 620 -1.04 20.04 8.19
N LEU A 621 0.14 19.44 8.38
CA LEU A 621 1.44 20.03 7.97
C LEU A 621 1.83 19.64 6.55
N THR A 622 1.38 18.47 6.12
CA THR A 622 1.63 17.90 4.80
C THR A 622 0.31 17.50 4.16
N GLU A 623 0.05 18.06 2.97
CA GLU A 623 -1.15 17.72 2.20
C GLU A 623 -0.88 16.57 1.21
N MET A 624 0.21 16.66 0.44
CA MET A 624 0.71 15.58 -0.42
C MET A 624 2.20 15.39 -0.15
N ARG A 625 2.56 14.30 0.52
CA ARG A 625 3.93 14.06 0.98
C ARG A 625 4.96 14.00 -0.16
N GLN A 626 4.58 13.53 -1.34
CA GLN A 626 5.47 13.51 -2.51
C GLN A 626 5.47 14.79 -3.35
N GLU A 627 4.71 15.81 -2.95
CA GLU A 627 4.74 17.15 -3.55
C GLU A 627 5.24 18.18 -2.53
N PRO A 628 6.55 18.52 -2.54
CA PRO A 628 7.16 19.38 -1.54
C PRO A 628 6.50 20.75 -1.40
N SER A 629 5.88 21.29 -2.45
CA SER A 629 5.16 22.58 -2.37
C SER A 629 3.89 22.53 -1.51
N THR A 630 3.45 21.34 -1.11
CA THR A 630 2.29 21.13 -0.24
C THR A 630 2.64 20.65 1.17
N SER A 631 3.91 20.65 1.54
CA SER A 631 4.37 20.46 2.91
C SER A 631 4.90 21.77 3.50
N ASP A 632 4.95 21.88 4.83
CA ASP A 632 5.70 22.96 5.52
C ASP A 632 7.23 22.73 5.49
N GLY A 633 7.66 21.57 4.98
CA GLY A 633 9.06 21.22 4.78
C GLY A 633 9.67 20.47 5.97
N ALA A 634 11.00 20.40 6.00
CA ALA A 634 11.76 19.74 7.07
C ALA A 634 12.72 20.73 7.74
N SER A 635 12.81 20.64 9.06
CA SER A 635 13.80 21.34 9.89
C SER A 635 15.24 20.95 9.55
N THR A 636 16.14 21.92 9.41
CA THR A 636 17.59 21.68 9.14
C THR A 636 18.50 21.86 10.36
N GLY A 637 17.93 21.85 11.57
CA GLY A 637 18.68 21.55 12.80
C GLY A 637 19.29 22.72 13.58
N ASP A 638 18.85 23.97 13.37
CA ASP A 638 19.22 25.12 14.24
C ASP A 638 18.24 25.39 15.39
N GLU A 639 17.45 24.37 15.74
CA GLU A 639 16.17 24.57 16.43
C GLU A 639 16.17 24.07 17.89
N TYR A 640 17.32 23.64 18.40
CA TYR A 640 17.44 23.26 19.81
C TYR A 640 17.52 24.47 20.76
N GLU A 641 17.97 25.63 20.29
CA GLU A 641 17.92 26.88 21.07
C GLU A 641 16.61 27.65 20.82
N ARG A 642 15.91 27.30 19.73
CA ARG A 642 14.69 27.94 19.26
C ARG A 642 13.75 26.85 18.73
N PRO A 643 13.05 26.13 19.63
CA PRO A 643 12.12 25.09 19.22
C PRO A 643 11.11 25.70 18.24
N LEU A 644 10.93 25.04 17.10
CA LEU A 644 9.89 25.43 16.14
C LEU A 644 8.53 25.06 16.69
N SER A 645 7.54 25.88 16.35
CA SER A 645 6.15 25.58 16.61
C SER A 645 5.46 25.31 15.29
N SER A 646 5.05 24.06 15.10
CA SER A 646 4.34 23.56 13.92
C SER A 646 2.99 24.23 13.71
N ARG A 647 2.41 24.87 14.74
CA ARG A 647 1.19 25.70 14.61
C ARG A 647 1.25 26.73 13.47
N PHE A 648 2.45 27.15 13.06
CA PHE A 648 2.65 28.11 11.98
C PHE A 648 2.60 27.47 10.58
N GLY A 649 2.73 26.15 10.48
CA GLY A 649 2.75 25.39 9.22
C GLY A 649 1.43 24.70 8.85
N ILE A 650 0.42 24.75 9.74
CA ILE A 650 -0.82 23.98 9.57
C ILE A 650 -1.70 24.58 8.46
N LYS A 651 -2.27 23.70 7.65
CA LYS A 651 -3.19 23.97 6.54
C LYS A 651 -4.54 23.34 6.89
N PHE A 652 -5.58 24.16 7.01
CA PHE A 652 -6.89 23.72 7.52
C PHE A 652 -7.86 23.26 6.44
N ASP A 653 -7.63 23.68 5.21
CA ASP A 653 -8.42 23.36 4.02
C ASP A 653 -7.94 22.09 3.30
N GLY A 654 -7.13 21.28 3.99
CA GLY A 654 -6.60 20.01 3.51
C GLY A 654 -7.67 18.91 3.44
N ILE A 655 -7.65 18.12 2.35
CA ILE A 655 -8.61 17.02 2.16
C ILE A 655 -8.45 15.96 3.26
N HIS A 656 -7.22 15.71 3.73
CA HIS A 656 -6.97 14.72 4.77
C HIS A 656 -7.65 15.10 6.09
N LEU A 657 -7.51 16.36 6.52
CA LEU A 657 -8.16 16.88 7.72
C LEU A 657 -9.69 16.86 7.56
N GLU A 658 -10.18 17.29 6.41
CA GLU A 658 -11.61 17.33 6.14
C GLU A 658 -12.25 15.93 6.16
N ARG A 659 -11.62 14.94 5.51
CA ARG A 659 -12.14 13.56 5.50
C ARG A 659 -12.03 12.88 6.86
N SER A 660 -10.96 13.14 7.61
CA SER A 660 -10.82 12.71 9.00
C SER A 660 -11.97 13.24 9.86
N HIS A 661 -12.27 14.55 9.74
CA HIS A 661 -13.38 15.20 10.44
C HIS A 661 -14.73 14.58 10.10
N ARG A 662 -15.01 14.43 8.80
CA ARG A 662 -16.26 13.84 8.30
C ARG A 662 -16.46 12.38 8.73
N SER A 663 -15.39 11.66 9.04
CA SER A 663 -15.43 10.30 9.62
C SER A 663 -15.55 10.25 11.15
N GLY A 664 -15.61 11.41 11.82
CA GLY A 664 -15.78 11.56 13.27
C GLY A 664 -14.49 11.87 14.05
N GLY A 665 -13.38 12.15 13.37
CA GLY A 665 -12.18 12.71 13.98
C GLY A 665 -12.39 14.16 14.39
N GLN A 666 -12.63 14.43 15.67
CA GLN A 666 -12.93 15.80 16.14
C GLN A 666 -11.67 16.55 16.58
N LYS A 667 -10.68 15.83 17.09
CA LYS A 667 -9.37 16.37 17.46
C LYS A 667 -8.28 15.63 16.72
N ALA A 668 -7.43 16.37 16.02
CA ALA A 668 -6.18 15.86 15.50
C ALA A 668 -5.00 16.46 16.28
N TYR A 669 -3.94 15.68 16.45
CA TYR A 669 -2.64 16.10 16.99
C TYR A 669 -1.51 15.63 16.08
N ALA A 670 -1.00 16.47 15.20
CA ALA A 670 0.34 16.34 14.62
C ALA A 670 1.35 16.95 15.60
N ASP A 671 2.65 16.87 15.31
CA ASP A 671 3.66 17.67 16.03
C ASP A 671 3.05 19.07 16.31
N GLU A 672 2.95 19.46 17.59
CA GLU A 672 2.14 20.57 18.18
C GLU A 672 0.92 21.06 17.36
N LEU A 673 -0.27 20.46 17.54
CA LEU A 673 -1.43 20.82 16.72
C LEU A 673 -2.33 21.91 17.32
N LEU A 674 -2.87 22.76 16.42
CA LEU A 674 -4.12 23.51 16.59
C LEU A 674 -4.84 23.99 15.30
N VAL A 675 -6.16 24.29 15.34
CA VAL A 675 -6.96 24.84 14.22
C VAL A 675 -7.50 26.28 14.42
N LEU A 676 -7.54 27.06 13.33
CA LEU A 676 -8.15 28.40 13.16
C LEU A 676 -9.38 28.33 12.23
N ASP A 677 -10.39 27.54 12.61
CA ASP A 677 -11.76 27.76 12.17
C ASP A 677 -12.48 28.55 13.28
N ASP A 678 -13.57 29.25 12.98
CA ASP A 678 -14.32 30.05 13.98
C ASP A 678 -14.94 29.10 15.04
N GLY A 679 -14.11 28.70 16.02
CA GLY A 679 -14.43 27.70 17.02
C GLY A 679 -13.23 27.00 17.66
N ALA A 680 -12.24 26.60 16.87
CA ALA A 680 -11.26 25.59 17.31
C ALA A 680 -10.43 25.96 18.56
N ILE A 681 -10.27 25.00 19.48
CA ILE A 681 -9.61 25.17 20.78
C ILE A 681 -8.10 25.35 20.58
N VAL A 682 -7.49 26.41 21.16
CA VAL A 682 -6.05 26.75 21.11
C VAL A 682 -5.22 26.36 22.34
N GLU A 683 -4.46 25.25 22.34
CA GLU A 683 -3.32 24.98 23.23
C GLU A 683 -1.97 25.30 22.54
N PRO A 684 -1.29 26.41 22.89
CA PRO A 684 -0.08 26.87 22.20
C PRO A 684 1.17 25.99 22.40
N SER A 685 1.17 25.02 23.33
CA SER A 685 2.29 24.08 23.53
C SER A 685 1.82 22.77 24.14
N ALA A 686 1.37 21.82 23.31
CA ALA A 686 0.84 20.53 23.77
C ALA A 686 1.94 19.50 24.13
N ALA A 687 2.99 19.39 23.30
CA ALA A 687 4.08 18.44 23.50
C ALA A 687 5.37 18.89 22.81
N LEU A 688 6.52 18.45 23.32
CA LEU A 688 7.83 18.58 22.67
C LEU A 688 8.17 17.29 21.94
N HIS A 689 8.42 17.36 20.64
CA HIS A 689 8.67 16.19 19.81
C HIS A 689 10.16 16.04 19.46
N PHE A 690 10.67 14.82 19.58
CA PHE A 690 12.04 14.46 19.21
C PHE A 690 12.04 13.13 18.43
N THR A 691 12.61 13.11 17.24
CA THR A 691 12.81 11.85 16.49
C THR A 691 14.16 11.26 16.81
N LEU A 692 14.19 10.00 17.27
CA LEU A 692 15.38 9.27 17.68
C LEU A 692 15.49 7.95 16.91
N GLY A 693 16.60 7.74 16.21
CA GLY A 693 16.80 6.55 15.39
C GLY A 693 17.70 6.78 14.19
N HIS A 694 17.75 5.79 13.30
CA HIS A 694 18.62 5.79 12.13
C HIS A 694 18.26 6.91 11.13
N GLU A 695 16.97 7.15 10.92
CA GLU A 695 16.47 8.15 9.96
C GLU A 695 16.65 9.59 10.46
N ALA A 696 16.75 9.79 11.78
CA ALA A 696 16.94 11.11 12.38
C ALA A 696 18.42 11.56 12.44
N LYS A 697 19.36 10.78 11.89
CA LYS A 697 20.79 11.13 11.91
C LYS A 697 21.05 12.36 11.06
N SER A 698 21.81 13.30 11.60
CA SER A 698 22.16 14.56 10.93
C SER A 698 23.64 14.89 11.09
N PHE A 699 24.12 15.94 10.41
CA PHE A 699 25.50 16.42 10.64
C PHE A 699 25.75 16.82 12.10
N ARG A 700 24.73 17.33 12.81
CA ARG A 700 24.84 17.75 14.23
C ARG A 700 24.69 16.58 15.20
N THR A 701 23.86 15.61 14.84
CA THR A 701 23.60 14.39 15.61
C THR A 701 23.87 13.15 14.75
N PRO A 702 25.14 12.86 14.43
CA PRO A 702 25.51 11.81 13.47
C PRO A 702 25.28 10.39 13.98
N SER A 703 24.98 10.23 15.28
CA SER A 703 24.69 8.94 15.90
C SER A 703 23.44 9.01 16.79
N VAL A 704 22.79 7.87 16.98
CA VAL A 704 21.67 7.74 17.93
C VAL A 704 22.11 8.16 19.34
N THR A 705 23.33 7.82 19.76
CA THR A 705 23.92 8.27 21.02
C THR A 705 23.99 9.79 21.12
N SER A 706 24.41 10.49 20.05
CA SER A 706 24.46 11.96 20.04
C SER A 706 23.07 12.60 20.10
N GLN A 707 22.05 11.97 19.48
CA GLN A 707 20.65 12.41 19.59
C GLN A 707 20.16 12.28 21.05
N ILE A 708 20.37 11.12 21.68
CA ILE A 708 19.98 10.86 23.08
C ILE A 708 20.71 11.81 24.04
N SER A 709 22.03 11.98 23.86
CA SER A 709 22.82 12.91 24.68
C SER A 709 22.27 14.33 24.58
N ARG A 710 21.91 14.77 23.37
CA ARG A 710 21.38 16.11 23.18
C ARG A 710 20.03 16.32 23.87
N LEU A 711 19.12 15.35 23.77
CA LEU A 711 17.84 15.39 24.48
C LEU A 711 18.05 15.42 26.00
N ARG A 712 18.98 14.60 26.51
CA ARG A 712 19.34 14.59 27.94
C ARG A 712 19.85 15.95 28.39
N ASP A 713 20.74 16.59 27.63
CA ASP A 713 21.28 17.91 27.97
C ASP A 713 20.15 18.95 28.05
N LEU A 714 19.23 18.96 27.07
CA LEU A 714 18.07 19.87 27.05
C LEU A 714 17.15 19.73 28.25
N LEU A 715 17.01 18.53 28.82
CA LEU A 715 16.16 18.28 29.98
C LEU A 715 16.90 18.45 31.32
N THR A 716 18.23 18.61 31.30
CA THR A 716 19.06 18.66 32.52
C THR A 716 19.83 19.97 32.64
N ILE A 717 20.92 20.11 31.88
CA ILE A 717 21.89 21.20 31.98
C ILE A 717 21.40 22.42 31.19
N ASP A 718 20.87 22.20 30.00
CA ASP A 718 20.47 23.22 29.04
C ASP A 718 18.99 23.62 29.16
N LYS A 719 18.24 23.11 30.14
CA LYS A 719 16.79 23.38 30.28
C LYS A 719 16.41 24.86 30.39
N HIS A 720 17.36 25.71 30.75
CA HIS A 720 17.16 27.15 30.91
C HIS A 720 17.32 27.94 29.61
N ILE A 721 17.74 27.31 28.50
CA ILE A 721 17.89 28.01 27.21
C ILE A 721 16.54 28.42 26.62
N HIS A 722 15.46 27.71 26.95
CA HIS A 722 14.10 28.05 26.52
C HIS A 722 13.06 27.62 27.58
N PRO A 723 12.02 28.42 27.88
CA PRO A 723 11.02 28.09 28.90
C PRO A 723 10.32 26.74 28.69
N ILE A 724 10.20 26.29 27.44
CA ILE A 724 9.55 25.01 27.13
C ILE A 724 10.34 23.80 27.64
N TYR A 725 11.68 23.86 27.60
CA TYR A 725 12.53 22.78 28.12
C TYR A 725 12.49 22.75 29.65
N GLU A 726 12.36 23.91 30.29
CA GLU A 726 12.14 23.98 31.73
C GLU A 726 10.81 23.31 32.12
N LYS A 727 9.71 23.63 31.43
CA LYS A 727 8.42 22.96 31.62
C LYS A 727 8.51 21.45 31.38
N ALA A 728 9.19 21.04 30.32
CA ALA A 728 9.38 19.63 29.97
C ALA A 728 10.17 18.87 31.03
N SER A 729 11.25 19.48 31.53
CA SER A 729 12.09 18.90 32.60
C SER A 729 11.32 18.70 33.91
N LYS A 730 10.29 19.52 34.18
CA LYS A 730 9.38 19.38 35.33
C LYS A 730 8.22 18.41 35.06
N GLY A 731 8.13 17.89 33.84
CA GLY A 731 7.02 17.06 33.39
C GLY A 731 5.70 17.83 33.27
N GLU A 732 5.71 19.16 33.14
CA GLU A 732 4.49 19.95 32.93
C GLU A 732 3.92 19.79 31.51
N ILE A 733 4.80 19.49 30.54
CA ILE A 733 4.46 19.19 29.15
C ILE A 733 5.07 17.83 28.76
N ALA A 734 4.40 17.11 27.86
CA ALA A 734 4.90 15.83 27.35
C ALA A 734 6.18 16.02 26.51
N VAL A 735 7.12 15.09 26.66
CA VAL A 735 8.27 14.92 25.75
C VAL A 735 8.01 13.66 24.93
N VAL A 736 7.51 13.85 23.71
CA VAL A 736 7.19 12.78 22.77
C VAL A 736 8.45 12.39 22.02
N THR A 737 8.85 11.13 22.16
CA THR A 737 10.04 10.57 21.52
C THR A 737 9.60 9.59 20.44
N HIS A 738 9.79 9.97 19.18
CA HIS A 738 9.46 9.14 18.03
C HIS A 738 10.57 8.11 17.82
N THR A 739 10.31 6.85 18.16
CA THR A 739 11.28 5.76 18.01
C THR A 739 10.62 4.38 18.04
N ASN A 740 11.16 3.44 17.27
CA ASN A 740 10.68 2.05 17.25
C ASN A 740 11.60 1.07 17.98
N ASN A 741 12.88 1.43 18.15
CA ASN A 741 13.90 0.52 18.61
C ASN A 741 13.91 0.37 20.14
N LYS A 742 13.91 -0.87 20.62
CA LYS A 742 13.87 -1.19 22.06
C LYS A 742 15.03 -0.55 22.84
N ASP A 743 16.23 -0.49 22.26
CA ASP A 743 17.40 0.01 22.99
C ASP A 743 17.30 1.53 23.18
N VAL A 744 16.74 2.27 22.22
CA VAL A 744 16.41 3.71 22.38
C VAL A 744 15.32 3.90 23.43
N ILE A 745 14.25 3.09 23.40
CA ILE A 745 13.16 3.13 24.38
C ILE A 745 13.69 2.91 25.81
N ALA A 746 14.60 1.96 26.01
CA ALA A 746 15.23 1.73 27.32
C ALA A 746 16.00 2.96 27.82
N HIS A 747 16.65 3.71 26.94
CA HIS A 747 17.31 4.97 27.32
C HIS A 747 16.28 6.06 27.68
N MET A 748 15.11 6.08 27.03
CA MET A 748 14.04 7.01 27.38
C MET A 748 13.44 6.72 28.75
N ILE A 749 13.28 5.43 29.11
CA ILE A 749 12.93 5.00 30.47
C ILE A 749 13.97 5.48 31.48
N ALA A 750 15.26 5.31 31.19
CA ALA A 750 16.34 5.79 32.06
C ALA A 750 16.33 7.31 32.20
N LEU A 751 16.10 8.04 31.11
CA LEU A 751 16.04 9.50 31.10
C LEU A 751 14.86 10.04 31.90
N LYS A 752 13.69 9.38 31.83
CA LYS A 752 12.55 9.70 32.72
C LYS A 752 12.95 9.59 34.19
N LYS A 753 13.62 8.50 34.57
CA LYS A 753 14.08 8.27 35.96
C LYS A 753 15.11 9.30 36.41
N GLU A 754 15.96 9.78 35.51
CA GLU A 754 16.97 10.82 35.81
C GLU A 754 16.35 12.22 35.99
N THR A 755 15.36 12.57 35.15
CA THR A 755 14.90 13.96 35.01
C THR A 755 13.55 14.24 35.69
N GLY A 756 12.70 13.23 35.84
CA GLY A 756 11.28 13.41 36.20
C GLY A 756 10.39 13.91 35.06
N ALA A 757 10.93 14.05 33.84
CA ALA A 757 10.17 14.49 32.68
C ALA A 757 9.04 13.51 32.32
N HIS A 758 7.95 14.03 31.75
CA HIS A 758 6.83 13.23 31.25
C HIS A 758 7.15 12.70 29.84
N ILE A 759 7.96 11.64 29.79
CA ILE A 759 8.36 11.01 28.52
C ILE A 759 7.24 10.13 27.97
N VAL A 760 6.94 10.29 26.68
CA VAL A 760 6.00 9.48 25.89
C VAL A 760 6.77 8.83 24.74
N ILE A 761 6.52 7.55 24.48
CA ILE A 761 7.01 6.90 23.26
C ILE A 761 5.93 7.02 22.18
N MET A 762 6.28 7.55 21.01
CA MET A 762 5.43 7.50 19.82
C MET A 762 6.09 6.62 18.76
N GLY A 763 5.31 5.72 18.16
CA GLY A 763 5.86 4.60 17.41
C GLY A 763 5.96 3.37 18.28
N GLY A 764 7.17 2.92 18.59
CA GLY A 764 7.39 1.83 19.54
C GLY A 764 7.06 0.45 18.99
N SER A 765 7.37 0.14 17.72
CA SER A 765 7.18 -1.22 17.19
C SER A 765 7.86 -2.33 18.02
N GLU A 766 9.02 -2.06 18.64
CA GLU A 766 9.70 -3.00 19.54
C GLU A 766 9.40 -2.75 21.05
N SER A 767 8.47 -1.86 21.39
CA SER A 767 8.14 -1.52 22.80
C SER A 767 7.62 -2.71 23.61
N HIS A 768 6.98 -3.67 22.95
CA HIS A 768 6.50 -4.91 23.56
C HIS A 768 7.63 -5.73 24.23
N LEU A 769 8.89 -5.56 23.80
CA LEU A 769 10.06 -6.19 24.42
C LEU A 769 10.44 -5.57 25.77
N LEU A 770 9.83 -4.43 26.13
CA LEU A 770 10.07 -3.67 27.35
C LEU A 770 8.76 -3.37 28.10
N ALA A 771 7.71 -4.18 27.86
CA ALA A 771 6.37 -3.90 28.37
C ALA A 771 6.34 -3.76 29.90
N THR A 772 7.05 -4.64 30.62
CA THR A 772 7.18 -4.59 32.08
C THR A 772 7.91 -3.33 32.53
N GLU A 773 9.05 -3.01 31.93
CA GLU A 773 9.87 -1.85 32.29
C GLU A 773 9.15 -0.52 31.99
N LEU A 774 8.38 -0.47 30.91
CA LEU A 774 7.52 0.67 30.56
C LEU A 774 6.41 0.85 31.59
N ALA A 775 5.75 -0.23 32.01
CA ALA A 775 4.70 -0.19 33.02
C ALA A 775 5.23 0.25 34.38
N GLU A 776 6.34 -0.35 34.85
CA GLU A 776 6.99 0.02 36.12
C GLU A 776 7.48 1.46 36.14
N ALA A 777 7.93 1.98 34.99
CA ALA A 777 8.36 3.36 34.86
C ALA A 777 7.22 4.32 34.53
N GLU A 778 5.98 3.84 34.39
CA GLU A 778 4.80 4.61 33.96
C GLU A 778 5.04 5.40 32.66
N VAL A 779 5.78 4.83 31.71
CA VAL A 779 6.04 5.47 30.41
C VAL A 779 4.94 5.03 29.44
N PRO A 780 4.02 5.92 29.04
CA PRO A 780 2.99 5.59 28.06
C PRO A 780 3.56 5.42 26.65
N VAL A 781 2.82 4.69 25.82
CA VAL A 781 3.16 4.45 24.42
C VAL A 781 1.97 4.75 23.52
N ILE A 782 2.18 5.59 22.50
CA ILE A 782 1.27 5.74 21.36
C ILE A 782 1.83 4.87 20.25
N VAL A 783 1.21 3.71 20.02
CA VAL A 783 1.74 2.71 19.09
C VAL A 783 1.40 3.07 17.65
N ALA A 784 2.42 3.10 16.79
CA ALA A 784 2.30 3.40 15.38
C ALA A 784 3.44 2.72 14.57
N PRO A 785 3.15 1.89 13.55
CA PRO A 785 1.85 1.31 13.25
C PRO A 785 1.47 0.32 14.36
N PHE A 786 0.17 0.15 14.59
CA PHE A 786 -0.39 -0.70 15.65
C PHE A 786 -0.92 -2.04 15.13
N TRP A 787 -1.23 -2.13 13.83
CA TRP A 787 -1.43 -3.40 13.13
C TRP A 787 -0.12 -4.17 13.10
N GLY A 788 -0.21 -5.51 13.07
CA GLY A 788 0.94 -6.41 12.98
C GLY A 788 2.03 -5.81 12.10
N CYS A 789 3.21 -5.63 12.67
CA CYS A 789 4.23 -4.80 12.08
C CYS A 789 5.04 -5.60 11.06
N GLU A 790 5.23 -5.00 9.90
CA GLU A 790 6.23 -5.43 8.93
C GLU A 790 7.58 -4.85 9.39
N PRO A 791 8.64 -5.67 9.54
CA PRO A 791 9.96 -5.18 9.89
C PRO A 791 10.61 -4.42 8.73
N LEU A 792 9.90 -3.46 8.11
CA LEU A 792 10.30 -2.71 6.93
C LEU A 792 11.63 -1.98 7.16
N PHE A 793 11.78 -1.39 8.35
CA PHE A 793 12.98 -0.66 8.74
C PHE A 793 13.78 -1.43 9.80
N TRP A 794 15.10 -1.23 9.78
CA TRP A 794 16.02 -1.87 10.73
C TRP A 794 15.68 -1.62 12.21
N ASP A 795 15.15 -0.43 12.52
CA ASP A 795 14.76 -0.01 13.87
C ASP A 795 13.48 -0.70 14.39
N ALA A 796 12.77 -1.44 13.53
CA ALA A 796 11.57 -2.20 13.87
C ALA A 796 11.72 -3.71 13.58
N ARG A 797 12.95 -4.22 13.36
CA ARG A 797 13.18 -5.59 12.89
C ARG A 797 12.66 -6.71 13.80
N ASN A 798 12.47 -6.42 15.09
CA ASN A 798 11.92 -7.39 16.07
C ASN A 798 10.46 -7.12 16.41
N CYS A 799 9.73 -6.35 15.60
CA CYS A 799 8.32 -6.08 15.87
C CYS A 799 7.45 -7.34 15.75
N LEU A 800 6.27 -7.31 16.38
CA LEU A 800 5.35 -8.44 16.35
C LEU A 800 4.48 -8.40 15.08
N PRO A 801 4.50 -9.46 14.24
CA PRO A 801 3.66 -9.54 13.04
C PRO A 801 2.17 -9.75 13.36
N GLY A 802 1.83 -10.07 14.61
CA GLY A 802 0.46 -10.25 15.05
C GLY A 802 -0.15 -11.61 14.69
N PRO A 803 -1.44 -11.80 15.01
CA PRO A 803 -2.16 -13.02 14.69
C PRO A 803 -2.20 -13.31 13.19
N PRO A 804 -2.11 -14.59 12.77
CA PRO A 804 -1.99 -15.78 13.60
C PRO A 804 -0.56 -16.18 13.98
N LEU A 805 0.47 -15.46 13.53
CA LEU A 805 1.86 -15.81 13.82
C LEU A 805 2.21 -15.60 15.31
N THR A 806 1.58 -14.61 15.94
CA THR A 806 1.66 -14.37 17.38
C THR A 806 0.25 -14.19 17.95
N ASP A 807 -0.01 -14.68 19.16
CA ASP A 807 -1.35 -14.61 19.78
C ASP A 807 -1.84 -13.18 20.07
N ARG A 808 -0.90 -12.24 20.19
CA ARG A 808 -1.15 -10.85 20.55
C ARG A 808 -0.52 -9.89 19.53
N LEU A 809 -1.14 -8.74 19.38
CA LEU A 809 -0.57 -7.55 18.76
C LEU A 809 0.36 -6.81 19.74
N GLY A 810 1.29 -6.01 19.23
CA GLY A 810 2.20 -5.18 20.05
C GLY A 810 1.48 -4.34 21.12
N PRO A 811 0.44 -3.55 20.76
CA PRO A 811 -0.35 -2.80 21.73
C PRO A 811 -1.02 -3.68 22.81
N GLN A 812 -1.48 -4.88 22.45
CA GLN A 812 -2.12 -5.79 23.42
C GLN A 812 -1.12 -6.30 24.46
N VAL A 813 0.12 -6.59 24.07
CA VAL A 813 1.18 -6.99 25.02
C VAL A 813 1.47 -5.87 26.03
N LEU A 814 1.47 -4.62 25.58
CA LEU A 814 1.65 -3.46 26.44
C LEU A 814 0.47 -3.26 27.41
N ILE A 815 -0.77 -3.39 26.91
CA ILE A 815 -1.99 -3.28 27.72
C ILE A 815 -2.03 -4.38 28.78
N ASP A 816 -1.73 -5.63 28.39
CA ASP A 816 -1.67 -6.79 29.30
C ASP A 816 -0.62 -6.57 30.42
N ALA A 817 0.46 -5.82 30.15
CA ALA A 817 1.49 -5.45 31.13
C ALA A 817 1.12 -4.23 32.00
N GLY A 818 0.00 -3.54 31.72
CA GLY A 818 -0.44 -2.35 32.46
C GLY A 818 0.13 -1.03 31.93
N VAL A 819 0.73 -1.01 30.74
CA VAL A 819 1.17 0.22 30.08
C VAL A 819 -0.07 1.00 29.60
N LYS A 820 -0.07 2.33 29.79
CA LYS A 820 -1.08 3.21 29.19
C LYS A 820 -0.79 3.33 27.70
N VAL A 821 -1.73 2.87 26.87
CA VAL A 821 -1.56 2.80 25.41
C VAL A 821 -2.57 3.67 24.68
N GLY A 822 -2.09 4.44 23.71
CA GLY A 822 -2.89 4.97 22.61
C GLY A 822 -2.43 4.36 21.29
N ILE A 823 -3.18 4.56 20.21
CA ILE A 823 -2.75 4.16 18.86
C ILE A 823 -2.78 5.35 17.91
N SER A 824 -1.96 5.28 16.88
CA SER A 824 -1.84 6.27 15.81
C SER A 824 -1.49 5.54 14.53
N ASN A 825 -1.99 6.00 13.39
CA ASN A 825 -1.41 5.54 12.13
C ASN A 825 0.03 6.06 12.00
N TRP A 826 0.91 5.27 11.40
CA TRP A 826 2.30 5.67 11.12
C TRP A 826 2.44 6.31 9.73
N ASP A 827 1.34 6.33 8.97
CA ASP A 827 1.40 6.75 7.58
C ASP A 827 1.63 8.25 7.44
N ASP A 828 2.78 8.62 6.85
CA ASP A 828 3.12 9.99 6.49
C ASP A 828 2.15 10.57 5.42
N THR A 829 1.32 9.75 4.79
CA THR A 829 0.30 10.20 3.82
C THR A 829 -1.02 10.62 4.46
N ASN A 830 -1.23 10.37 5.77
CA ASN A 830 -2.38 10.79 6.58
C ASN A 830 -3.79 10.30 6.15
N ASN A 831 -3.94 9.59 5.03
CA ASN A 831 -5.22 9.14 4.50
C ASN A 831 -5.97 8.13 5.40
N HIS A 832 -5.24 7.24 6.09
CA HIS A 832 -5.82 6.17 6.92
C HIS A 832 -6.38 6.65 8.25
N ILE A 833 -6.15 7.90 8.65
CA ILE A 833 -6.61 8.45 9.92
C ILE A 833 -8.12 8.29 10.12
N ARG A 834 -8.88 8.41 9.03
CA ARG A 834 -10.34 8.27 9.06
C ARG A 834 -10.81 6.88 9.51
N ASN A 835 -9.92 5.89 9.54
CA ASN A 835 -10.18 4.50 9.90
C ASN A 835 -9.87 4.18 11.38
N SER A 836 -9.38 5.16 12.17
CA SER A 836 -8.84 4.93 13.52
C SER A 836 -9.77 4.18 14.48
N ILE A 837 -11.09 4.27 14.32
CA ILE A 837 -12.01 3.52 15.18
C ILE A 837 -12.05 2.02 14.84
N TRP A 838 -12.00 1.64 13.56
CA TRP A 838 -11.93 0.22 13.14
C TRP A 838 -10.59 -0.40 13.54
N GLU A 839 -9.54 0.38 13.36
CA GLU A 839 -8.19 0.12 13.80
C GLU A 839 -8.11 -0.19 15.31
N ALA A 840 -8.71 0.68 16.13
CA ALA A 840 -8.79 0.47 17.56
C ALA A 840 -9.65 -0.74 17.95
N SER A 841 -10.74 -0.97 17.20
CA SER A 841 -11.64 -2.11 17.40
C SER A 841 -10.92 -3.44 17.20
N TRP A 842 -10.07 -3.51 16.18
CA TRP A 842 -9.23 -4.67 15.96
C TRP A 842 -8.23 -4.89 17.09
N VAL A 843 -7.55 -3.83 17.55
CA VAL A 843 -6.60 -3.94 18.68
C VAL A 843 -7.30 -4.37 19.96
N ALA A 844 -8.48 -3.83 20.25
CA ALA A 844 -9.25 -4.17 21.45
C ALA A 844 -9.82 -5.60 21.39
N GLY A 845 -10.04 -6.12 20.18
CA GLY A 845 -10.70 -7.39 19.94
C GLY A 845 -12.23 -7.30 20.05
N PRO A 846 -12.93 -8.38 19.68
CA PRO A 846 -14.38 -8.42 19.68
C PRO A 846 -14.99 -8.12 21.05
N GLY A 847 -16.03 -7.30 21.06
CA GLY A 847 -16.83 -7.01 22.26
C GLY A 847 -16.24 -5.99 23.23
N ASN A 848 -14.98 -5.56 23.07
CA ASN A 848 -14.35 -4.57 23.95
C ASN A 848 -14.36 -3.14 23.36
N ARG A 849 -15.57 -2.65 23.05
CA ARG A 849 -15.78 -1.32 22.44
C ARG A 849 -15.26 -0.17 23.32
N SER A 850 -15.38 -0.32 24.64
CA SER A 850 -14.87 0.63 25.64
C SER A 850 -13.36 0.84 25.51
N LEU A 851 -12.58 -0.24 25.40
CA LEU A 851 -11.14 -0.16 25.20
C LEU A 851 -10.81 0.42 23.82
N ALA A 852 -11.48 -0.03 22.76
CA ALA A 852 -11.28 0.50 21.41
C ALA A 852 -11.44 2.02 21.39
N LEU A 853 -12.52 2.54 21.99
CA LEU A 853 -12.74 3.97 22.11
C LEU A 853 -11.63 4.65 22.90
N ASP A 854 -11.22 4.09 24.05
CA ASP A 854 -10.17 4.68 24.89
C ASP A 854 -8.83 4.80 24.17
N LEU A 855 -8.47 3.84 23.30
CA LEU A 855 -7.21 3.86 22.53
C LEU A 855 -7.08 5.04 21.56
N VAL A 856 -8.20 5.57 21.07
CA VAL A 856 -8.27 6.69 20.10
C VAL A 856 -9.04 7.90 20.63
N SER A 857 -9.14 8.02 21.95
CA SER A 857 -9.71 9.20 22.59
C SER A 857 -9.07 9.41 23.96
N LYS A 858 -9.61 8.74 24.97
CA LYS A 858 -9.33 9.04 26.35
C LYS A 858 -7.88 8.81 26.74
N ASN A 859 -7.28 7.70 26.30
CA ASN A 859 -5.88 7.41 26.60
C ASN A 859 -4.96 8.41 25.92
N VAL A 860 -5.23 8.80 24.67
CA VAL A 860 -4.44 9.82 23.97
C VAL A 860 -4.45 11.13 24.75
N GLU A 861 -5.63 11.59 25.18
CA GLU A 861 -5.75 12.81 25.99
C GLU A 861 -4.97 12.70 27.31
N ASP A 862 -5.04 11.57 28.01
CA ASP A 862 -4.29 11.35 29.26
C ASP A 862 -2.77 11.31 29.03
N ILE A 863 -2.33 10.63 27.96
CA ILE A 863 -0.91 10.46 27.61
C ILE A 863 -0.28 11.82 27.32
N LEU A 864 -0.98 12.67 26.58
CA LEU A 864 -0.51 14.01 26.21
C LEU A 864 -0.93 15.10 27.22
N ARG A 865 -1.65 14.74 28.29
CA ARG A 865 -2.17 15.65 29.34
C ARG A 865 -3.07 16.76 28.80
N LEU A 866 -3.92 16.41 27.84
CA LEU A 866 -4.84 17.29 27.17
C LEU A 866 -6.16 17.44 27.96
N PRO A 867 -6.85 18.59 27.84
CA PRO A 867 -8.18 18.74 28.40
C PRO A 867 -9.20 17.82 27.71
N ARG A 868 -10.14 17.28 28.50
CA ARG A 868 -11.26 16.48 27.99
C ARG A 868 -12.19 17.33 27.14
N SER A 869 -12.61 16.81 25.98
CA SER A 869 -13.70 17.42 25.22
C SER A 869 -15.06 17.09 25.76
N ARG A 870 -16.03 17.94 25.39
CA ARG A 870 -17.47 17.66 25.53
C ARG A 870 -18.12 17.36 24.19
N ASP A 871 -17.32 17.29 23.14
CA ASP A 871 -17.74 17.00 21.78
C ASP A 871 -18.13 15.53 21.67
N PHE A 872 -19.07 15.25 20.78
CA PHE A 872 -19.53 13.90 20.51
C PHE A 872 -19.93 13.73 19.05
N VAL A 873 -19.83 12.48 18.59
CA VAL A 873 -20.21 12.06 17.24
C VAL A 873 -21.28 10.99 17.36
N ILE A 874 -22.26 11.04 16.45
CA ILE A 874 -23.30 10.04 16.35
C ILE A 874 -23.11 9.27 15.06
N TYR A 875 -23.11 7.95 15.17
CA TYR A 875 -23.09 7.03 14.04
C TYR A 875 -24.43 6.31 13.90
N GLU A 876 -24.82 5.98 12.67
CA GLU A 876 -25.80 4.95 12.38
C GLU A 876 -25.08 3.64 12.11
N GLY A 877 -25.43 2.59 12.85
CA GLY A 877 -24.72 1.31 12.84
C GLY A 877 -23.50 1.31 13.76
N ASP A 878 -22.95 0.12 14.00
CA ASP A 878 -21.85 -0.09 14.95
C ASP A 878 -20.52 0.50 14.40
N PRO A 879 -20.00 1.62 14.95
CA PRO A 879 -18.79 2.26 14.43
C PRO A 879 -17.52 1.43 14.69
N PHE A 880 -17.62 0.38 15.50
CA PHE A 880 -16.53 -0.56 15.76
C PHE A 880 -16.46 -1.68 14.71
N GLU A 881 -17.40 -1.71 13.76
CA GLU A 881 -17.46 -2.62 12.62
C GLU A 881 -17.59 -1.85 11.29
N PHE A 882 -17.37 -2.53 10.17
CA PHE A 882 -17.62 -1.96 8.85
C PHE A 882 -19.13 -1.76 8.61
N GLY A 883 -19.49 -0.70 7.87
CA GLY A 883 -20.87 -0.39 7.49
C GLY A 883 -21.49 0.81 8.22
N ALA A 884 -20.90 1.27 9.33
CA ALA A 884 -21.39 2.45 10.03
C ALA A 884 -21.19 3.76 9.24
N ARG A 885 -22.03 4.77 9.55
CA ARG A 885 -21.98 6.10 8.94
C ARG A 885 -22.15 7.19 9.98
N VAL A 886 -21.42 8.29 9.85
CA VAL A 886 -21.63 9.46 10.71
C VAL A 886 -22.99 10.08 10.38
N ALA A 887 -23.85 10.20 11.39
CA ALA A 887 -25.13 10.90 11.32
C ALA A 887 -25.00 12.36 11.75
N LEU A 888 -24.18 12.65 12.76
CA LEU A 888 -24.08 13.99 13.34
C LEU A 888 -22.73 14.19 14.00
N ILE A 889 -22.14 15.37 13.77
CA ILE A 889 -20.92 15.84 14.46
C ILE A 889 -21.32 17.03 15.33
N PHE A 890 -21.09 16.92 16.65
CA PHE A 890 -21.39 17.96 17.63
C PHE A 890 -20.10 18.43 18.30
N GLU A 891 -19.75 19.70 18.13
CA GLU A 891 -18.50 20.29 18.62
C GLU A 891 -18.78 21.68 19.18
N GLU A 892 -18.11 22.02 20.29
CA GLU A 892 -18.18 23.35 20.90
C GLU A 892 -19.59 23.79 21.27
N GLY A 893 -20.42 22.82 21.63
CA GLY A 893 -21.81 23.09 22.02
C GLY A 893 -22.73 23.35 20.83
N LYS A 894 -22.34 23.01 19.60
CA LYS A 894 -23.16 23.16 18.39
C LYS A 894 -23.06 21.95 17.47
N VAL A 895 -24.12 21.71 16.70
CA VAL A 895 -24.10 20.81 15.55
C VAL A 895 -23.20 21.43 14.47
N GLN A 896 -22.16 20.71 14.03
CA GLN A 896 -21.27 21.17 12.96
C GLN A 896 -21.69 20.60 11.60
N ARG A 897 -21.92 19.30 11.54
CA ARG A 897 -22.30 18.59 10.31
C ARG A 897 -23.42 17.59 10.58
N CYS A 898 -24.27 17.43 9.57
CA CYS A 898 -25.38 16.47 9.54
C CYS A 898 -25.15 15.54 8.36
N TYR A 899 -25.15 14.23 8.61
CA TYR A 899 -24.94 13.17 7.61
C TYR A 899 -23.79 13.48 6.64
N PRO A 900 -22.58 13.79 7.12
CA PRO A 900 -21.48 14.14 6.21
C PRO A 900 -21.15 12.95 5.30
N ASP A 901 -21.01 13.22 4.00
CA ASP A 901 -20.28 12.33 3.12
C ASP A 901 -18.79 12.45 3.43
N VAL A 902 -18.08 11.33 3.46
CA VAL A 902 -16.64 11.30 3.70
C VAL A 902 -15.86 11.95 2.56
N ASP A 903 -16.37 11.90 1.32
CA ASP A 903 -15.60 12.25 0.12
C ASP A 903 -15.54 13.74 -0.22
#